data_AF-A0A0D0B005-F1
#
_entry.id   AF-A0A0D0B005-F1
#
_cell.length_a   1.000
_cell.length_b   1.000
_cell.length_c   1.000
_cell.angle_alpha   90.00
_cell.angle_beta   90.00
_cell.angle_gamma   90.00
#
_symmetry.space_group_name_H-M   'P 1'
#
loop_
_entity.id
_entity.type
_entity.pdbx_description
1 polymer ?
#
loop_
_entity_poly.entity_id
_entity_poly.type
_entity_poly.pdbx_seq_one_letter_code
_entity_poly.pdbx_strand_id
1 'polypeptide(L)'
;MPSEFNLSLSDTALGLVLTGNGVKKLVSNALSAVPAYVQLQEPLYIALLTESEVARVPKDKIDSVTLNPDTTRIYCAGAGKSQIKEVYFAAIIWAEGQKLRKSLGLPSKQFYVTLSATDDPDVDRSIHSLLPGQFPNQPSSEFLDHLVFTLHLLSDYATAEFYCVDLILSKPESFPGFLRLADSAFALFQYKLAMLSYARAFELALDEKVQNYCLKRIEKCSHYSEWGQVFQESELKQVPARLSALLTQPWSENLKSTIQSLTLVPTLCLESRTRLSIPIGTITALKFQTLPRFFRWIIPFHLAAMSTPKSEDDIAALSSMDFRTVLTLTEEEPLPPNWFTRKTISNIFLPIPNYHPPSIEQMDIIMRLVEDETKLPMLVHCGGGKGRAGTVIACYLAAYGFSKPRFGQDHPELSANDAVSALRSLRPGSLETPQQEQFVSKWCSTIWKRQSIYPDRPSEPPPCDLIIDGTLEADANLFVLVGLPGSGKSWFSKSLITRNRKSWTYISQDETGSRASCETEIGYKRSGRVLLDRCNTADKDRRRWLDLASNWALSPVCVWFDYERDICLSRAQMRVGHPTLPPGNRVRNAVDQMNNIFVRPSLKEGFKAIIIIRSFKAARDLISRLSPPIVIYKFPRTGHLLDLGAATSDDIILPPSSALSMSFSGHVIVTEKVDGANMGFSLSSDRSRIVVQNRSHYVNSSSHEQFKKLDLWVEHHREELFQLLNRDEYFAERYILFGEWLYATHSIPYTRLPNRFMAYDLYDRSTDTFVDRQTLQVLLDRTTIPLVPIMYEGHTIPSEEKLKNMVQQPSKFYDGRVEGVYVKWESGGKVLRRGKVVRSDFIAGNEHWSRKNLQVNGLVGVSD
;
A
#
# COMPACT_ATOMS: atom_id res chain seq x y z
N MET A 1 -57.30 8.63 -10.27
CA MET A 1 -57.57 9.75 -9.34
C MET A 1 -57.27 11.05 -10.06
N PRO A 2 -58.00 12.15 -9.85
CA PRO A 2 -57.55 13.45 -10.35
C PRO A 2 -56.15 13.73 -9.79
N SER A 3 -55.25 14.30 -10.57
CA SER A 3 -53.93 14.70 -10.08
C SER A 3 -54.10 15.72 -8.95
N GLU A 4 -53.43 15.50 -7.80
CA GLU A 4 -53.49 16.45 -6.67
C GLU A 4 -52.95 17.85 -7.07
N PHE A 5 -52.08 17.90 -8.09
CA PHE A 5 -51.56 19.12 -8.70
C PHE A 5 -52.07 19.26 -10.15
N ASN A 6 -52.44 20.48 -10.54
CA ASN A 6 -52.88 20.82 -11.89
C ASN A 6 -51.99 21.93 -12.45
N LEU A 7 -51.29 21.65 -13.55
CA LEU A 7 -50.52 22.67 -14.28
C LEU A 7 -51.42 23.29 -15.34
N SER A 8 -51.66 24.60 -15.24
CA SER A 8 -52.52 25.31 -16.20
C SER A 8 -51.98 26.70 -16.49
N LEU A 9 -52.27 27.19 -17.70
CA LEU A 9 -52.14 28.62 -18.00
C LEU A 9 -53.17 29.37 -17.16
N SER A 10 -52.72 30.40 -16.44
CA SER A 10 -53.60 31.23 -15.62
C SER A 10 -54.38 32.20 -16.49
N ASP A 11 -55.70 32.25 -16.28
CA ASP A 11 -56.59 33.27 -16.86
C ASP A 11 -56.40 34.68 -16.24
N THR A 12 -55.58 34.81 -15.19
CA THR A 12 -55.47 36.03 -14.36
C THR A 12 -54.08 36.69 -14.43
N ALA A 13 -53.42 36.70 -15.59
CA ALA A 13 -52.09 37.30 -15.81
C ALA A 13 -50.94 36.72 -14.94
N LEU A 14 -51.09 35.51 -14.38
CA LEU A 14 -50.07 34.89 -13.50
C LEU A 14 -49.04 34.02 -14.26
N GLY A 15 -49.24 33.76 -15.55
CA GLY A 15 -48.40 32.88 -16.37
C GLY A 15 -48.78 31.39 -16.26
N LEU A 16 -47.80 30.48 -16.37
CA LEU A 16 -48.01 29.03 -16.23
C LEU A 16 -47.81 28.62 -14.77
N VAL A 17 -48.87 28.15 -14.12
CA VAL A 17 -48.91 27.96 -12.66
C VAL A 17 -49.34 26.54 -12.28
N LEU A 18 -48.81 26.04 -11.16
CA LEU A 18 -49.25 24.81 -10.52
C LEU A 18 -50.28 25.16 -9.43
N THR A 19 -51.49 24.61 -9.55
CA THR A 19 -52.63 24.83 -8.65
C THR A 19 -53.22 23.50 -8.16
N GLY A 20 -54.27 23.55 -7.34
CA GLY A 20 -54.98 22.35 -6.85
C GLY A 20 -54.77 22.06 -5.37
N ASN A 21 -55.46 21.03 -4.86
CA ASN A 21 -55.44 20.67 -3.44
C ASN A 21 -54.06 20.23 -2.95
N GLY A 22 -53.22 19.71 -3.84
CA GLY A 22 -51.83 19.35 -3.55
C GLY A 22 -51.00 20.53 -3.07
N VAL A 23 -51.19 21.73 -3.65
CA VAL A 23 -50.49 22.95 -3.21
C VAL A 23 -50.93 23.34 -1.80
N LYS A 24 -52.24 23.31 -1.51
CA LYS A 24 -52.77 23.60 -0.17
C LYS A 24 -52.21 22.64 0.89
N LYS A 25 -52.15 21.35 0.58
CA LYS A 25 -51.59 20.30 1.45
C LYS A 25 -50.08 20.45 1.65
N LEU A 26 -49.35 20.82 0.59
CA LEU A 26 -47.91 21.03 0.62
C LEU A 26 -47.49 22.15 1.57
N VAL A 27 -48.26 23.25 1.63
CA VAL A 27 -47.93 24.43 2.45
C VAL A 27 -48.73 24.51 3.76
N SER A 28 -49.47 23.47 4.15
CA SER A 28 -50.34 23.48 5.34
C SER A 28 -49.59 23.84 6.62
N ASN A 29 -48.38 23.30 6.80
CA ASN A 29 -47.54 23.60 7.96
C ASN A 29 -47.04 25.05 7.90
N ALA A 30 -46.67 25.55 6.72
CA ALA A 30 -46.24 26.93 6.55
C ALA A 30 -47.40 27.93 6.82
N LEU A 31 -48.63 27.59 6.40
CA LEU A 31 -49.83 28.39 6.70
C LEU A 31 -50.07 28.51 8.21
N SER A 32 -49.81 27.46 8.99
CA SER A 32 -49.99 27.50 10.45
C SER A 32 -49.01 28.46 11.16
N ALA A 33 -47.93 28.84 10.50
CA ALA A 33 -46.95 29.80 11.00
C ALA A 33 -47.29 31.26 10.67
N VAL A 34 -48.31 31.49 9.83
CA VAL A 34 -48.80 32.83 9.49
C VAL A 34 -49.74 33.33 10.60
N PRO A 35 -49.56 34.55 11.15
CA PRO A 35 -50.45 35.07 12.18
C PRO A 35 -51.90 35.19 11.68
N ALA A 36 -52.86 34.88 12.56
CA ALA A 36 -54.29 34.85 12.21
C ALA A 36 -54.88 36.19 11.72
N TYR A 37 -54.22 37.31 12.01
CA TYR A 37 -54.65 38.64 11.56
C TYR A 37 -54.25 38.95 10.11
N VAL A 38 -53.35 38.17 9.51
CA VAL A 38 -52.89 38.36 8.13
C VAL A 38 -53.91 37.80 7.17
N GLN A 39 -54.38 38.62 6.23
CA GLN A 39 -55.26 38.16 5.17
C GLN A 39 -54.50 37.22 4.22
N LEU A 40 -55.03 36.01 4.02
CA LEU A 40 -54.39 34.99 3.20
C LEU A 40 -54.67 35.18 1.70
N GLN A 41 -53.68 34.84 0.87
CA GLN A 41 -53.81 34.77 -0.58
C GLN A 41 -54.67 33.57 -0.99
N GLU A 42 -55.70 33.79 -1.82
CA GLU A 42 -56.39 32.73 -2.54
C GLU A 42 -56.61 33.12 -4.01
N PRO A 43 -56.40 32.21 -4.99
CA PRO A 43 -55.93 30.83 -4.82
C PRO A 43 -54.42 30.74 -4.49
N LEU A 44 -54.00 29.66 -3.83
CA LEU A 44 -52.59 29.33 -3.63
C LEU A 44 -52.04 28.63 -4.87
N TYR A 45 -50.89 29.09 -5.36
CA TYR A 45 -50.25 28.56 -6.57
C TYR A 45 -48.72 28.65 -6.50
N ILE A 46 -48.05 27.80 -7.28
CA ILE A 46 -46.62 27.90 -7.54
C ILE A 46 -46.44 28.36 -8.99
N ALA A 47 -45.81 29.53 -9.21
CA ALA A 47 -45.58 30.01 -10.57
C ALA A 47 -44.40 29.28 -11.22
N LEU A 48 -44.64 28.46 -12.24
CA LEU A 48 -43.59 27.82 -13.03
C LEU A 48 -42.97 28.82 -14.01
N LEU A 49 -43.80 29.55 -14.76
CA LEU A 49 -43.43 30.66 -15.64
C LEU A 49 -44.23 31.91 -15.27
N THR A 50 -43.60 33.08 -15.29
CA THR A 50 -44.32 34.36 -15.22
C THR A 50 -45.02 34.67 -16.55
N GLU A 51 -45.97 35.61 -16.55
CA GLU A 51 -46.61 36.08 -17.78
C GLU A 51 -45.60 36.55 -18.84
N SER A 52 -44.60 37.33 -18.40
CA SER A 52 -43.52 37.82 -19.27
C SER A 52 -42.62 36.71 -19.83
N GLU A 53 -42.45 35.61 -19.11
CA GLU A 53 -41.72 34.43 -19.58
C GLU A 53 -42.53 33.61 -20.57
N VAL A 54 -43.84 33.44 -20.32
CA VAL A 54 -44.76 32.76 -21.25
C VAL A 54 -44.76 33.46 -22.61
N ALA A 55 -44.75 34.79 -22.65
CA ALA A 55 -44.67 35.56 -23.90
C ALA A 55 -43.36 35.37 -24.68
N ARG A 56 -42.28 34.91 -24.04
CA ARG A 56 -40.95 34.72 -24.65
C ARG A 56 -40.68 33.28 -25.08
N VAL A 57 -41.46 32.32 -24.60
CA VAL A 57 -41.31 30.91 -24.96
C VAL A 57 -42.20 30.61 -26.18
N PRO A 58 -41.70 29.90 -27.21
CA PRO A 58 -42.52 29.52 -28.37
C PRO A 58 -43.77 28.72 -27.96
N LYS A 59 -44.93 29.05 -28.53
CA LYS A 59 -46.23 28.46 -28.14
C LYS A 59 -46.28 26.93 -28.29
N ASP A 60 -45.59 26.39 -29.29
CA ASP A 60 -45.40 24.96 -29.53
C ASP A 60 -44.67 24.22 -28.39
N LYS A 61 -43.95 24.96 -27.53
CA LYS A 61 -43.27 24.42 -26.34
C LYS A 61 -44.07 24.56 -25.04
N ILE A 62 -45.19 25.27 -25.05
CA ILE A 62 -46.01 25.61 -23.86
C ILE A 62 -47.32 24.79 -23.80
N ASP A 63 -47.67 24.05 -24.87
CA ASP A 63 -48.91 23.28 -24.88
C ASP A 63 -48.96 22.26 -23.72
N SER A 64 -50.00 22.37 -22.90
CA SER A 64 -50.17 21.71 -21.59
C SER A 64 -50.28 20.18 -21.67
N VAL A 65 -50.47 19.62 -22.86
CA VAL A 65 -50.43 18.17 -23.11
C VAL A 65 -48.99 17.63 -23.15
N THR A 66 -48.00 18.50 -23.37
CA THR A 66 -46.58 18.16 -23.54
C THR A 66 -45.72 18.43 -22.30
N LEU A 67 -46.12 19.39 -21.45
CA LEU A 67 -45.42 19.74 -20.21
C LEU A 67 -46.04 18.99 -19.03
N ASN A 68 -45.59 17.75 -18.80
CA ASN A 68 -46.00 16.94 -17.64
C ASN A 68 -44.83 16.80 -16.64
N PRO A 69 -44.46 17.87 -15.89
CA PRO A 69 -43.38 17.76 -14.93
C PRO A 69 -43.75 16.81 -13.81
N ASP A 70 -42.77 16.07 -13.31
CA ASP A 70 -42.98 15.25 -12.12
C ASP A 70 -43.27 16.14 -10.90
N THR A 71 -44.47 15.97 -10.34
CA THR A 71 -44.99 16.68 -9.18
C THR A 71 -44.96 15.84 -7.90
N THR A 72 -44.44 14.61 -7.96
CA THR A 72 -44.33 13.71 -6.80
C THR A 72 -43.23 14.14 -5.82
N ARG A 73 -42.29 14.98 -6.28
CA ARG A 73 -41.12 15.44 -5.52
C ARG A 73 -41.06 16.97 -5.42
N ILE A 74 -42.12 17.53 -4.85
CA ILE A 74 -42.22 18.95 -4.48
C ILE A 74 -42.21 19.04 -2.96
N TYR A 75 -41.37 19.91 -2.43
CA TYR A 75 -41.23 20.07 -0.99
C TYR A 75 -41.40 21.52 -0.56
N CYS A 76 -41.99 21.73 0.62
CA CYS A 76 -42.04 23.01 1.29
C CYS A 76 -40.91 23.06 2.32
N ALA A 77 -39.97 24.00 2.18
CA ALA A 77 -38.87 24.18 3.12
C ALA A 77 -39.30 24.95 4.39
N GLY A 78 -40.46 25.61 4.39
CA GLY A 78 -41.02 26.30 5.56
C GLY A 78 -41.65 27.65 5.21
N ALA A 79 -42.25 28.30 6.21
CA ALA A 79 -42.74 29.67 6.08
C ALA A 79 -41.62 30.70 6.27
N GLY A 80 -41.63 31.74 5.44
CA GLY A 80 -40.78 32.91 5.56
C GLY A 80 -41.58 34.21 5.61
N LYS A 81 -40.89 35.29 5.97
CA LYS A 81 -41.47 36.63 6.08
C LYS A 81 -40.50 37.68 5.51
N SER A 82 -41.03 38.65 4.77
CA SER A 82 -40.28 39.85 4.40
C SER A 82 -39.78 40.61 5.63
N GLN A 83 -38.57 41.15 5.56
CA GLN A 83 -37.98 41.94 6.65
C GLN A 83 -38.64 43.32 6.81
N ILE A 84 -39.30 43.84 5.76
CA ILE A 84 -39.77 45.23 5.70
C ILE A 84 -41.30 45.31 5.69
N LYS A 85 -41.98 44.34 5.05
CA LYS A 85 -43.45 44.34 4.90
C LYS A 85 -44.07 43.07 5.52
N GLU A 86 -45.36 43.10 5.78
CA GLU A 86 -46.12 41.92 6.21
C GLU A 86 -46.44 40.97 5.05
N VAL A 87 -45.38 40.54 4.34
CA VAL A 87 -45.48 39.55 3.27
C VAL A 87 -44.97 38.21 3.77
N TYR A 88 -45.84 37.20 3.74
CA TYR A 88 -45.54 35.83 4.14
C TYR A 88 -45.51 34.93 2.92
N PHE A 89 -44.58 33.99 2.88
CA PHE A 89 -44.44 33.04 1.78
C PHE A 89 -44.05 31.65 2.29
N ALA A 90 -44.28 30.62 1.48
CA ALA A 90 -43.71 29.29 1.68
C ALA A 90 -42.62 29.07 0.62
N ALA A 91 -41.39 28.76 1.05
CA ALA A 91 -40.29 28.44 0.14
C ALA A 91 -40.45 27.02 -0.43
N ILE A 92 -40.43 26.89 -1.75
CA ILE A 92 -40.69 25.62 -2.43
C ILE A 92 -39.44 25.10 -3.13
N ILE A 93 -39.16 23.82 -2.91
CA ILE A 93 -38.07 23.09 -3.56
C ILE A 93 -38.68 22.15 -4.62
N TRP A 94 -38.41 22.46 -5.88
CA TRP A 94 -38.92 21.68 -7.02
C TRP A 94 -37.86 21.55 -8.13
N ALA A 95 -37.00 20.53 -8.00
CA ALA A 95 -35.90 20.26 -8.92
C ALA A 95 -36.39 20.00 -10.37
N GLU A 96 -37.49 19.26 -10.53
CA GLU A 96 -38.08 18.98 -11.85
C GLU A 96 -38.65 20.24 -12.50
N GLY A 97 -39.23 21.15 -11.70
CA GLY A 97 -39.61 22.48 -12.18
C GLY A 97 -38.43 23.27 -12.72
N GLN A 98 -37.26 23.19 -12.08
CA GLN A 98 -36.04 23.84 -12.59
C GLN A 98 -35.52 23.21 -13.88
N LYS A 99 -35.52 21.87 -13.96
CA LYS A 99 -35.14 21.15 -15.19
C LYS A 99 -36.04 21.54 -16.36
N LEU A 100 -37.33 21.67 -16.10
CA LEU A 100 -38.30 22.11 -17.09
C LEU A 100 -38.00 23.54 -17.56
N ARG A 101 -37.78 24.49 -16.64
CA ARG A 101 -37.36 25.85 -16.98
C ARG A 101 -36.11 25.87 -17.87
N LYS A 102 -35.10 25.07 -17.51
CA LYS A 102 -33.87 24.92 -18.30
C LYS A 102 -34.15 24.38 -19.71
N SER A 103 -35.03 23.39 -19.84
CA SER A 103 -35.42 22.83 -21.16
C SER A 103 -36.13 23.85 -22.06
N LEU A 104 -36.77 24.86 -21.45
CA LEU A 104 -37.42 25.98 -22.12
C LEU A 104 -36.47 27.17 -22.38
N GLY A 105 -35.19 27.07 -22.00
CA GLY A 105 -34.20 28.14 -22.14
C GLY A 105 -34.36 29.28 -21.13
N LEU A 106 -35.07 29.05 -20.03
CA LEU A 106 -35.30 30.04 -18.96
C LEU A 106 -34.26 29.90 -17.84
N PRO A 107 -33.92 31.00 -17.14
CA PRO A 107 -33.02 30.95 -15.99
C PRO A 107 -33.69 30.24 -14.80
N SER A 108 -32.87 29.66 -13.92
CA SER A 108 -33.33 29.14 -12.63
C SER A 108 -33.96 30.27 -11.79
N LYS A 109 -34.98 29.94 -10.97
CA LYS A 109 -35.59 30.92 -10.05
C LYS A 109 -35.96 30.29 -8.72
N GLN A 110 -36.19 31.10 -7.69
CA GLN A 110 -36.77 30.60 -6.44
C GLN A 110 -38.25 30.27 -6.67
N PHE A 111 -38.67 29.04 -6.34
CA PHE A 111 -40.09 28.70 -6.29
C PHE A 111 -40.63 29.00 -4.90
N TYR A 112 -41.84 29.53 -4.85
CA TYR A 112 -42.51 29.89 -3.62
C TYR A 112 -44.02 29.89 -3.81
N VAL A 113 -44.74 29.92 -2.70
CA VAL A 113 -46.18 30.25 -2.65
C VAL A 113 -46.32 31.49 -1.78
N THR A 114 -46.88 32.58 -2.32
CA THR A 114 -47.23 33.74 -1.50
C THR A 114 -48.42 33.36 -0.62
N LEU A 115 -48.30 33.56 0.70
CA LEU A 115 -49.31 33.19 1.69
C LEU A 115 -50.17 34.39 2.12
N SER A 116 -49.62 35.61 2.09
CA SER A 116 -50.34 36.85 2.40
C SER A 116 -50.97 37.48 1.16
N ALA A 117 -52.11 38.17 1.30
CA ALA A 117 -52.77 38.88 0.21
C ALA A 117 -51.96 40.07 -0.34
N THR A 118 -51.07 40.63 0.48
CA THR A 118 -50.06 41.62 0.05
C THR A 118 -48.86 40.88 -0.52
N ASP A 119 -48.45 41.27 -1.74
CA ASP A 119 -47.26 40.77 -2.40
C ASP A 119 -46.19 41.87 -2.54
N ASP A 120 -44.93 41.47 -2.56
CA ASP A 120 -43.80 42.37 -2.76
C ASP A 120 -42.74 41.69 -3.63
N PRO A 121 -42.48 42.21 -4.84
CA PRO A 121 -41.57 41.58 -5.79
C PRO A 121 -40.12 41.53 -5.28
N ASP A 122 -39.72 42.42 -4.37
CA ASP A 122 -38.34 42.55 -3.90
C ASP A 122 -38.00 41.64 -2.69
N VAL A 123 -38.94 40.80 -2.26
CA VAL A 123 -38.75 39.88 -1.13
C VAL A 123 -37.86 38.71 -1.55
N ASP A 124 -36.80 38.46 -0.75
CA ASP A 124 -36.08 37.20 -0.82
C ASP A 124 -36.98 36.07 -0.33
N ARG A 125 -37.40 35.21 -1.25
CA ARG A 125 -38.30 34.08 -0.97
C ARG A 125 -37.53 32.75 -0.87
N SER A 126 -36.23 32.84 -0.56
CA SER A 126 -35.36 31.69 -0.35
C SER A 126 -35.51 31.10 1.05
N ILE A 127 -34.76 30.03 1.28
CA ILE A 127 -34.63 29.41 2.59
C ILE A 127 -33.93 30.30 3.64
N HIS A 128 -33.25 31.38 3.22
CA HIS A 128 -32.54 32.31 4.12
C HIS A 128 -33.48 33.27 4.86
N SER A 129 -34.68 33.47 4.32
CA SER A 129 -35.70 34.37 4.87
C SER A 129 -36.84 33.61 5.57
N LEU A 130 -36.58 32.36 5.98
CA LEU A 130 -37.50 31.54 6.77
C LEU A 130 -37.61 32.06 8.20
N LEU A 131 -38.81 31.91 8.80
CA LEU A 131 -39.00 32.19 10.22
C LEU A 131 -38.23 31.17 11.08
N PRO A 132 -37.79 31.55 12.30
CA PRO A 132 -37.08 30.64 13.19
C PRO A 132 -37.84 29.33 13.42
N GLY A 133 -37.18 28.19 13.24
CA GLY A 133 -37.75 26.85 13.45
C GLY A 133 -38.67 26.35 12.34
N GLN A 134 -38.83 27.07 11.22
CA GLN A 134 -39.65 26.60 10.10
C GLN A 134 -38.95 25.61 9.17
N PHE A 135 -37.63 25.66 9.09
CA PHE A 135 -36.87 24.66 8.34
C PHE A 135 -37.04 23.27 8.99
N PRO A 136 -37.18 22.18 8.23
CA PRO A 136 -37.39 20.85 8.80
C PRO A 136 -36.28 20.46 9.78
N ASN A 137 -36.65 20.04 10.99
CA ASN A 137 -35.69 19.61 12.02
C ASN A 137 -34.94 18.32 11.64
N GLN A 138 -35.59 17.43 10.89
CA GLN A 138 -35.03 16.17 10.37
C GLN A 138 -35.37 16.06 8.88
N PRO A 139 -34.68 16.82 8.01
CA PRO A 139 -34.96 16.80 6.59
C PRO A 139 -34.65 15.42 6.00
N SER A 140 -35.53 14.91 5.12
CA SER A 140 -35.27 13.66 4.42
C SER A 140 -34.11 13.81 3.44
N SER A 141 -33.44 12.71 3.13
CA SER A 141 -32.33 12.71 2.17
C SER A 141 -32.76 13.19 0.78
N GLU A 142 -33.99 12.86 0.36
CA GLU A 142 -34.58 13.29 -0.90
C GLU A 142 -34.83 14.80 -0.92
N PHE A 143 -35.33 15.36 0.20
CA PHE A 143 -35.47 16.80 0.35
C PHE A 143 -34.12 17.51 0.26
N LEU A 144 -33.10 17.02 0.98
CA LEU A 144 -31.76 17.60 0.97
C LEU A 144 -31.14 17.54 -0.43
N ASP A 145 -31.26 16.41 -1.14
CA ASP A 145 -30.75 16.27 -2.51
C ASP A 145 -31.39 17.29 -3.47
N HIS A 146 -32.72 17.44 -3.40
CA HIS A 146 -33.47 18.40 -4.20
C HIS A 146 -33.16 19.86 -3.81
N LEU A 147 -32.96 20.12 -2.52
CA LEU A 147 -32.58 21.44 -2.00
C LEU A 147 -31.19 21.84 -2.51
N VAL A 148 -30.20 20.98 -2.33
CA VAL A 148 -28.82 21.21 -2.79
C VAL A 148 -28.77 21.39 -4.31
N PHE A 149 -29.51 20.56 -5.07
CA PHE A 149 -29.65 20.76 -6.52
C PHE A 149 -30.19 22.15 -6.87
N THR A 150 -31.22 22.59 -6.16
CA THR A 150 -31.82 23.91 -6.38
C THR A 150 -30.84 25.03 -6.04
N LEU A 151 -30.10 24.91 -4.93
CA LEU A 151 -29.08 25.87 -4.51
C LEU A 151 -27.94 25.97 -5.53
N HIS A 152 -27.46 24.84 -6.07
CA HIS A 152 -26.48 24.83 -7.17
C HIS A 152 -26.97 25.59 -8.40
N LEU A 153 -28.22 25.36 -8.80
CA LEU A 153 -28.82 26.05 -9.94
C LEU A 153 -28.98 27.55 -9.73
N LEU A 154 -29.05 27.99 -8.47
CA LEU A 154 -29.08 29.38 -8.04
C LEU A 154 -27.68 29.93 -7.69
N SER A 155 -26.62 29.15 -7.88
CA SER A 155 -25.22 29.48 -7.53
C SER A 155 -24.99 29.78 -6.04
N ASP A 156 -25.85 29.30 -5.15
CA ASP A 156 -25.68 29.40 -3.70
C ASP A 156 -24.88 28.20 -3.16
N TYR A 157 -23.60 28.16 -3.54
CA TYR A 157 -22.73 27.03 -3.24
C TYR A 157 -22.36 26.91 -1.76
N ALA A 158 -22.28 28.03 -1.03
CA ALA A 158 -21.94 28.02 0.41
C ALA A 158 -23.03 27.33 1.23
N THR A 159 -24.29 27.66 0.94
CA THR A 159 -25.44 27.01 1.59
C THR A 159 -25.60 25.57 1.13
N ALA A 160 -25.34 25.31 -0.16
CA ALA A 160 -25.33 23.95 -0.69
C ALA A 160 -24.30 23.06 0.00
N GLU A 161 -23.06 23.55 0.22
CA GLU A 161 -21.99 22.85 0.93
C GLU A 161 -22.42 22.46 2.35
N PHE A 162 -23.06 23.39 3.08
CA PHE A 162 -23.57 23.14 4.44
C PHE A 162 -24.55 21.95 4.47
N TYR A 163 -25.56 21.96 3.60
CA TYR A 163 -26.57 20.89 3.56
C TYR A 163 -26.05 19.58 2.95
N CYS A 164 -24.97 19.61 2.15
CA CYS A 164 -24.33 18.38 1.70
C CYS A 164 -23.78 17.55 2.86
N VAL A 165 -23.35 18.18 3.95
CA VAL A 165 -22.88 17.47 5.15
C VAL A 165 -23.98 16.59 5.72
N ASP A 166 -25.19 17.15 5.89
CA ASP A 166 -26.33 16.38 6.41
C ASP A 166 -26.82 15.34 5.40
N LEU A 167 -26.78 15.64 4.10
CA LEU A 167 -27.13 14.69 3.04
C LEU A 167 -26.22 13.46 3.09
N ILE A 168 -24.89 13.67 3.16
CA ILE A 168 -23.91 12.58 3.23
C ILE A 168 -24.10 11.75 4.50
N LEU A 169 -24.32 12.39 5.65
CA LEU A 169 -24.50 11.66 6.91
C LEU A 169 -25.81 10.85 6.95
N SER A 170 -26.82 11.26 6.18
CA SER A 170 -28.07 10.50 6.05
C SER A 170 -27.93 9.23 5.21
N LYS A 171 -27.00 9.21 4.24
CA LYS A 171 -26.75 8.09 3.30
C LYS A 171 -25.24 8.01 2.93
N PRO A 172 -24.35 7.66 3.88
CA PRO A 172 -22.90 7.72 3.68
C PRO A 172 -22.36 6.71 2.65
N GLU A 173 -23.14 5.69 2.33
CA GLU A 173 -22.87 4.69 1.28
C GLU A 173 -23.27 5.16 -0.14
N SER A 174 -23.85 6.36 -0.27
CA SER A 174 -24.38 6.87 -1.54
C SER A 174 -23.50 8.00 -2.12
N PHE A 175 -23.15 7.88 -3.41
CA PHE A 175 -22.29 8.86 -4.09
C PHE A 175 -22.88 10.27 -4.31
N PRO A 176 -24.20 10.51 -4.50
CA PRO A 176 -24.72 11.83 -4.89
C PRO A 176 -24.41 12.95 -3.89
N GLY A 177 -24.45 12.67 -2.59
CA GLY A 177 -24.10 13.65 -1.56
C GLY A 177 -22.65 14.12 -1.69
N PHE A 178 -21.72 13.19 -1.89
CA PHE A 178 -20.30 13.50 -2.13
C PHE A 178 -20.09 14.25 -3.43
N LEU A 179 -20.79 13.85 -4.50
CA LEU A 179 -20.69 14.52 -5.80
C LEU A 179 -21.12 15.99 -5.71
N ARG A 180 -22.23 16.26 -5.00
CA ARG A 180 -22.74 17.62 -4.80
C ARG A 180 -21.83 18.46 -3.92
N LEU A 181 -21.30 17.87 -2.84
CA LEU A 181 -20.30 18.52 -2.00
C LEU A 181 -19.08 18.90 -2.84
N ALA A 182 -18.63 18.00 -3.71
CA ALA A 182 -17.49 18.24 -4.58
C ALA A 182 -17.73 19.39 -5.55
N ASP A 183 -18.89 19.44 -6.19
CA ASP A 183 -19.28 20.52 -7.09
C ASP A 183 -19.39 21.88 -6.36
N SER A 184 -19.99 21.92 -5.16
CA SER A 184 -20.01 23.12 -4.31
C SER A 184 -18.61 23.59 -3.95
N ALA A 185 -17.79 22.69 -3.41
CA ALA A 185 -16.43 22.99 -2.97
C ALA A 185 -15.57 23.49 -4.13
N PHE A 186 -15.72 22.91 -5.32
CA PHE A 186 -15.01 23.37 -6.51
C PHE A 186 -15.41 24.79 -6.90
N ALA A 187 -16.72 25.10 -6.89
CA ALA A 187 -17.22 26.44 -7.20
C ALA A 187 -16.75 27.50 -6.18
N LEU A 188 -16.48 27.08 -4.94
CA LEU A 188 -15.94 27.91 -3.86
C LEU A 188 -14.40 27.92 -3.79
N PHE A 189 -13.71 27.38 -4.80
CA PHE A 189 -12.25 27.30 -4.87
C PHE A 189 -11.60 26.47 -3.74
N GLN A 190 -12.37 25.61 -3.08
CA GLN A 190 -11.90 24.67 -2.06
C GLN A 190 -11.47 23.36 -2.72
N TYR A 191 -10.41 23.43 -3.53
CA TYR A 191 -10.04 22.34 -4.44
C TYR A 191 -9.65 21.04 -3.72
N LYS A 192 -9.13 21.10 -2.50
CA LYS A 192 -8.82 19.89 -1.72
C LYS A 192 -10.09 19.19 -1.27
N LEU A 193 -11.06 19.91 -0.69
CA LEU A 193 -12.36 19.34 -0.32
C LEU A 193 -13.06 18.75 -1.54
N ALA A 194 -13.03 19.46 -2.67
CA ALA A 194 -13.58 18.99 -3.93
C ALA A 194 -12.92 17.69 -4.39
N MET A 195 -11.57 17.62 -4.39
CA MET A 195 -10.80 16.45 -4.81
C MET A 195 -11.16 15.21 -3.97
N LEU A 196 -11.18 15.34 -2.64
CA LEU A 196 -11.50 14.23 -1.74
C LEU A 196 -12.96 13.77 -1.91
N SER A 197 -13.87 14.71 -2.12
CA SER A 197 -15.29 14.41 -2.32
C SER A 197 -15.55 13.74 -3.69
N TYR A 198 -14.90 14.19 -4.77
CA TYR A 198 -14.97 13.50 -6.06
C TYR A 198 -14.35 12.11 -6.01
N ALA A 199 -13.23 11.94 -5.30
CA ALA A 199 -12.61 10.63 -5.10
C ALA A 199 -13.58 9.69 -4.39
N ARG A 200 -14.28 10.17 -3.35
CA ARG A 200 -15.25 9.33 -2.65
C ARG A 200 -16.49 9.01 -3.48
N ALA A 201 -16.97 9.98 -4.28
CA ALA A 201 -18.05 9.75 -5.23
C ALA A 201 -17.67 8.73 -6.31
N PHE A 202 -16.42 8.77 -6.82
CA PHE A 202 -15.90 7.79 -7.76
C PHE A 202 -15.95 6.36 -7.21
N GLU A 203 -15.49 6.16 -5.97
CA GLU A 203 -15.43 4.84 -5.35
C GLU A 203 -16.81 4.23 -5.05
N LEU A 204 -17.81 5.08 -4.80
CA LEU A 204 -19.19 4.66 -4.50
C LEU A 204 -20.06 4.52 -5.76
N ALA A 205 -19.68 5.15 -6.87
CA ALA A 205 -20.45 5.11 -8.11
C ALA A 205 -20.24 3.78 -8.84
N LEU A 206 -21.35 3.17 -9.29
CA LEU A 206 -21.34 2.03 -10.21
C LEU A 206 -21.43 2.45 -11.69
N ASP A 207 -21.83 3.68 -11.95
CA ASP A 207 -21.97 4.24 -13.31
C ASP A 207 -20.64 4.83 -13.79
N GLU A 208 -20.10 4.26 -14.88
CA GLU A 208 -18.87 4.72 -15.53
C GLU A 208 -18.94 6.19 -15.94
N LYS A 209 -20.10 6.74 -16.29
CA LYS A 209 -20.23 8.17 -16.65
C LYS A 209 -19.94 9.07 -15.46
N VAL A 210 -20.42 8.69 -14.27
CA VAL A 210 -20.17 9.41 -13.02
C VAL A 210 -18.70 9.28 -12.65
N GLN A 211 -18.14 8.08 -12.72
CA GLN A 211 -16.72 7.84 -12.47
C GLN A 211 -15.82 8.69 -13.38
N ASN A 212 -16.11 8.71 -14.69
CA ASN A 212 -15.39 9.54 -15.66
C ASN A 212 -15.53 11.04 -15.38
N TYR A 213 -16.72 11.49 -14.95
CA TYR A 213 -16.90 12.88 -14.51
C TYR A 213 -16.02 13.19 -13.29
N CYS A 214 -16.07 12.36 -12.26
CA CYS A 214 -15.25 12.51 -11.06
C CYS A 214 -13.76 12.57 -11.41
N LEU A 215 -13.24 11.66 -12.23
CA LEU A 215 -11.83 11.65 -12.66
C LEU A 215 -11.40 12.96 -13.32
N LYS A 216 -12.17 13.46 -14.30
CA LYS A 216 -11.90 14.75 -14.97
C LYS A 216 -11.90 15.91 -13.98
N ARG A 217 -12.71 15.84 -12.93
CA ARG A 217 -12.78 16.89 -11.91
C ARG A 217 -11.66 16.79 -10.88
N ILE A 218 -11.26 15.57 -10.49
CA ILE A 218 -10.06 15.32 -9.67
C ILE A 218 -8.81 15.85 -10.38
N GLU A 219 -8.66 15.57 -11.68
CA GLU A 219 -7.60 16.14 -12.51
C GLU A 219 -7.63 17.68 -12.45
N LYS A 220 -8.79 18.31 -12.66
CA LYS A 220 -8.93 19.78 -12.55
C LYS A 220 -8.53 20.31 -11.17
N CYS A 221 -8.87 19.62 -10.09
CA CYS A 221 -8.44 19.98 -8.75
C CYS A 221 -6.92 19.90 -8.57
N SER A 222 -6.26 18.96 -9.26
CA SER A 222 -4.81 18.73 -9.14
C SER A 222 -3.93 19.90 -9.60
N HIS A 223 -4.50 20.81 -10.40
CA HIS A 223 -3.82 22.05 -10.79
C HIS A 223 -3.65 23.03 -9.63
N TYR A 224 -4.42 22.86 -8.54
CA TYR A 224 -4.47 23.79 -7.41
C TYR A 224 -4.13 23.14 -6.07
N SER A 225 -4.23 21.82 -5.97
CA SER A 225 -3.99 21.06 -4.74
C SER A 225 -3.25 19.75 -5.02
N GLU A 226 -2.46 19.28 -4.06
CA GLU A 226 -1.68 18.04 -4.21
C GLU A 226 -2.60 16.81 -4.29
N TRP A 227 -2.13 15.72 -4.92
CA TRP A 227 -2.90 14.48 -5.03
C TRP A 227 -3.13 13.80 -3.68
N GLY A 228 -4.30 13.16 -3.53
CA GLY A 228 -4.64 12.36 -2.35
C GLY A 228 -4.84 13.19 -1.08
N GLN A 229 -4.57 12.57 0.06
CA GLN A 229 -4.71 13.20 1.39
C GLN A 229 -3.48 14.05 1.79
N VAL A 230 -2.83 14.71 0.83
CA VAL A 230 -1.71 15.62 1.10
C VAL A 230 -2.20 17.06 1.11
N PHE A 231 -2.20 17.70 2.27
CA PHE A 231 -2.79 19.02 2.52
C PHE A 231 -1.75 20.11 2.60
N GLN A 232 -2.02 21.24 1.96
CA GLN A 232 -1.42 22.52 2.31
C GLN A 232 -2.01 23.02 3.63
N GLU A 233 -1.28 23.88 4.34
CA GLU A 233 -1.73 24.42 5.63
C GLU A 233 -3.08 25.13 5.55
N SER A 234 -3.33 25.88 4.47
CA SER A 234 -4.61 26.56 4.22
C SER A 234 -5.78 25.60 3.92
N GLU A 235 -5.48 24.36 3.52
CA GLU A 235 -6.48 23.35 3.16
C GLU A 235 -6.97 22.55 4.37
N LEU A 236 -6.22 22.54 5.48
CA LEU A 236 -6.53 21.72 6.66
C LEU A 236 -7.91 22.02 7.27
N LYS A 237 -8.38 23.27 7.14
CA LYS A 237 -9.68 23.70 7.66
C LYS A 237 -10.83 23.50 6.67
N GLN A 238 -10.55 23.11 5.43
CA GLN A 238 -11.58 22.94 4.41
C GLN A 238 -12.42 21.68 4.64
N VAL A 239 -11.88 20.65 5.31
CA VAL A 239 -12.62 19.40 5.52
C VAL A 239 -13.58 19.54 6.70
N PRO A 240 -14.91 19.39 6.50
CA PRO A 240 -15.86 19.45 7.61
C PRO A 240 -15.57 18.38 8.66
N ALA A 241 -15.51 18.77 9.93
CA ALA A 241 -15.13 17.85 11.02
C ALA A 241 -16.01 16.58 11.06
N ARG A 242 -17.31 16.73 10.80
CA ARG A 242 -18.29 15.62 10.73
C ARG A 242 -18.04 14.64 9.58
N LEU A 243 -17.36 15.06 8.52
CA LEU A 243 -17.04 14.23 7.35
C LEU A 243 -15.57 13.81 7.28
N SER A 244 -14.72 14.29 8.18
CA SER A 244 -13.28 14.02 8.18
C SER A 244 -12.96 12.53 8.07
N ALA A 245 -13.62 11.71 8.89
CA ALA A 245 -13.58 10.25 8.89
C ALA A 245 -13.85 9.57 7.54
N LEU A 246 -14.72 10.17 6.72
CA LEU A 246 -15.13 9.62 5.42
C LEU A 246 -14.25 10.12 4.28
N LEU A 247 -13.81 11.39 4.35
CA LEU A 247 -13.07 12.05 3.27
C LEU A 247 -11.55 11.88 3.35
N THR A 248 -11.01 11.50 4.51
CA THR A 248 -9.57 11.31 4.71
C THR A 248 -9.13 9.85 4.63
N GLN A 249 -10.01 8.97 4.18
CA GLN A 249 -9.66 7.56 3.96
C GLN A 249 -8.63 7.41 2.83
N PRO A 250 -7.69 6.46 2.94
CA PRO A 250 -6.79 6.12 1.84
C PRO A 250 -7.58 5.80 0.57
N TRP A 251 -7.10 6.29 -0.57
CA TRP A 251 -7.75 6.01 -1.84
C TRP A 251 -7.50 4.56 -2.25
N SER A 252 -8.52 3.93 -2.83
CA SER A 252 -8.44 2.58 -3.37
C SER A 252 -7.38 2.44 -4.47
N GLU A 253 -6.83 1.23 -4.61
CA GLU A 253 -5.90 0.92 -5.71
C GLU A 253 -6.55 1.08 -7.09
N ASN A 254 -7.87 0.88 -7.19
CA ASN A 254 -8.62 1.13 -8.43
C ASN A 254 -8.55 2.61 -8.84
N LEU A 255 -8.81 3.54 -7.91
CA LEU A 255 -8.72 4.97 -8.21
C LEU A 255 -7.28 5.39 -8.53
N LYS A 256 -6.30 4.94 -7.72
CA LYS A 256 -4.88 5.25 -7.95
C LYS A 256 -4.39 4.75 -9.31
N SER A 257 -4.67 3.50 -9.66
CA SER A 257 -4.29 2.91 -10.95
C SER A 257 -4.98 3.59 -12.13
N THR A 258 -6.23 4.00 -11.97
CA THR A 258 -6.95 4.77 -13.00
C THR A 258 -6.31 6.14 -13.21
N ILE A 259 -5.99 6.88 -12.14
CA ILE A 259 -5.28 8.18 -12.23
C ILE A 259 -3.92 8.00 -12.90
N GLN A 260 -3.19 6.95 -12.53
CA GLN A 260 -1.89 6.62 -13.09
C GLN A 260 -1.92 6.26 -14.60
N SER A 261 -3.08 5.87 -15.13
CA SER A 261 -3.27 5.59 -16.56
C SER A 261 -3.57 6.84 -17.39
N LEU A 262 -3.88 7.97 -16.72
CA LEU A 262 -4.14 9.24 -17.39
C LEU A 262 -2.85 9.84 -17.93
N THR A 263 -2.93 10.44 -19.11
CA THR A 263 -1.84 11.28 -19.64
C THR A 263 -1.94 12.66 -18.99
N LEU A 264 -1.20 12.86 -17.90
CA LEU A 264 -1.22 14.08 -17.12
C LEU A 264 0.02 14.93 -17.39
N VAL A 265 -0.17 16.24 -17.49
CA VAL A 265 0.92 17.21 -17.38
C VAL A 265 0.66 18.02 -16.11
N PRO A 266 1.32 17.69 -14.99
CA PRO A 266 1.13 18.41 -13.75
C PRO A 266 1.44 19.90 -13.96
N THR A 267 0.69 20.78 -13.31
CA THR A 267 0.95 22.24 -13.37
C THR A 267 1.06 22.89 -11.99
N LEU A 268 0.69 22.20 -10.92
CA LEU A 268 0.74 22.76 -9.58
C LEU A 268 2.20 23.01 -9.18
N CYS A 269 2.54 24.29 -9.09
CA CYS A 269 3.83 24.77 -8.63
C CYS A 269 3.74 25.08 -7.13
N LEU A 270 4.60 24.44 -6.32
CA LEU A 270 4.71 24.74 -4.89
C LEU A 270 6.15 25.13 -4.56
N GLU A 271 6.29 26.21 -3.80
CA GLU A 271 7.57 26.66 -3.29
C GLU A 271 8.16 25.67 -2.28
N SER A 272 9.50 25.57 -2.25
CA SER A 272 10.20 24.65 -1.36
C SER A 272 9.94 24.85 0.14
N ARG A 273 9.42 26.01 0.54
CA ARG A 273 9.09 26.33 1.93
C ARG A 273 7.65 25.93 2.30
N THR A 274 6.77 25.74 1.32
CA THR A 274 5.38 25.32 1.55
C THR A 274 5.38 24.01 2.32
N ARG A 275 4.65 24.00 3.44
CA ARG A 275 4.49 22.81 4.27
C ARG A 275 3.29 22.02 3.79
N LEU A 276 3.51 20.71 3.66
CA LEU A 276 2.47 19.75 3.35
C LEU A 276 2.31 18.82 4.54
N SER A 277 1.08 18.41 4.81
CA SER A 277 0.74 17.54 5.91
C SER A 277 -0.19 16.43 5.45
N ILE A 278 -0.12 15.27 6.09
CA ILE A 278 -1.03 14.16 5.85
C ILE A 278 -1.80 13.80 7.12
N PRO A 279 -3.02 13.30 7.01
CA PRO A 279 -3.73 12.75 8.15
C PRO A 279 -3.04 11.45 8.61
N ILE A 280 -2.81 11.34 9.91
CA ILE A 280 -2.29 10.15 10.59
C ILE A 280 -3.19 9.80 11.78
N GLY A 281 -3.28 8.51 12.10
CA GLY A 281 -4.07 8.00 13.24
C GLY A 281 -5.36 7.29 12.83
N THR A 282 -6.20 6.98 13.82
CA THR A 282 -7.49 6.31 13.61
C THR A 282 -8.58 7.31 13.23
N ILE A 283 -9.66 6.80 12.62
CA ILE A 283 -10.85 7.57 12.21
C ILE A 283 -11.42 8.45 13.34
N THR A 284 -11.26 8.03 14.61
CA THR A 284 -11.76 8.72 15.80
C THR A 284 -10.83 9.81 16.36
N ALA A 285 -9.56 9.88 15.92
CA ALA A 285 -8.55 10.81 16.45
C ALA A 285 -7.59 11.27 15.35
N LEU A 286 -8.12 12.00 14.36
CA LEU A 286 -7.36 12.49 13.22
C LEU A 286 -6.31 13.51 13.67
N LYS A 287 -5.03 13.18 13.48
CA LYS A 287 -3.90 14.11 13.64
C LYS A 287 -3.30 14.40 12.28
N PHE A 288 -2.62 15.54 12.14
CA PHE A 288 -1.87 15.85 10.92
C PHE A 288 -0.38 15.80 11.20
N GLN A 289 0.35 15.06 10.38
CA GLN A 289 1.80 15.03 10.39
C GLN A 289 2.33 15.83 9.22
N THR A 290 3.22 16.78 9.50
CA THR A 290 3.91 17.55 8.47
C THR A 290 4.99 16.71 7.81
N LEU A 291 4.95 16.63 6.49
CA LEU A 291 5.97 15.98 5.68
C LEU A 291 7.25 16.83 5.64
N PRO A 292 8.42 16.20 5.46
CA PRO A 292 9.63 16.94 5.09
C PRO A 292 9.39 17.82 3.85
N ARG A 293 10.16 18.90 3.78
CA ARG A 293 9.90 20.01 2.86
C ARG A 293 9.95 19.58 1.40
N PHE A 294 9.30 20.40 0.58
CA PHE A 294 9.37 20.32 -0.87
C PHE A 294 8.98 18.94 -1.41
N PHE A 295 8.01 18.29 -0.77
CA PHE A 295 7.36 17.09 -1.30
C PHE A 295 6.53 17.46 -2.53
N ARG A 296 6.66 16.66 -3.60
CA ARG A 296 5.74 16.65 -4.74
C ARG A 296 5.62 15.25 -5.31
N TRP A 297 4.41 14.85 -5.70
CA TRP A 297 4.24 13.82 -6.71
C TRP A 297 4.75 14.35 -8.06
N ILE A 298 5.70 13.64 -8.65
CA ILE A 298 6.15 13.87 -10.03
C ILE A 298 5.23 13.13 -11.00
N ILE A 299 5.00 11.85 -10.68
CA ILE A 299 4.00 10.99 -11.32
C ILE A 299 3.06 10.54 -10.20
N PRO A 300 1.75 10.90 -10.24
CA PRO A 300 0.83 10.64 -9.13
C PRO A 300 0.82 9.17 -8.72
N PHE A 301 1.00 8.93 -7.41
CA PHE A 301 1.05 7.59 -6.82
C PHE A 301 2.13 6.67 -7.39
N HIS A 302 3.16 7.17 -8.07
CA HIS A 302 4.20 6.34 -8.70
C HIS A 302 5.61 6.83 -8.35
N LEU A 303 5.88 8.11 -8.57
CA LEU A 303 7.20 8.71 -8.29
C LEU A 303 7.03 10.08 -7.63
N ALA A 304 7.70 10.29 -6.51
CA ALA A 304 7.72 11.56 -5.79
C ALA A 304 9.14 12.00 -5.45
N ALA A 305 9.30 13.29 -5.13
CA ALA A 305 10.56 13.84 -4.66
C ALA A 305 10.37 14.79 -3.47
N MET A 306 11.33 14.79 -2.53
CA MET A 306 11.30 15.66 -1.35
C MET A 306 12.69 15.92 -0.73
N SER A 307 12.75 16.77 0.29
CA SER A 307 13.94 16.93 1.15
C SER A 307 14.12 15.75 2.10
N THR A 308 15.31 15.61 2.69
CA THR A 308 15.64 14.47 3.54
C THR A 308 14.66 14.27 4.72
N PRO A 309 14.14 13.05 4.94
CA PRO A 309 13.46 12.68 6.18
C PRO A 309 14.36 12.94 7.40
N LYS A 310 13.77 13.37 8.51
CA LYS A 310 14.49 13.74 9.73
C LYS A 310 14.13 12.89 10.95
N SER A 311 13.13 12.02 10.83
CA SER A 311 12.71 11.12 11.92
C SER A 311 12.16 9.78 11.40
N GLU A 312 12.04 8.81 12.30
CA GLU A 312 11.32 7.55 12.02
C GLU A 312 9.84 7.80 11.72
N ASP A 313 9.23 8.80 12.36
CA ASP A 313 7.85 9.19 12.12
C ASP A 313 7.67 9.66 10.67
N ASP A 314 8.64 10.35 10.07
CA ASP A 314 8.57 10.72 8.65
C ASP A 314 8.50 9.48 7.75
N ILE A 315 9.23 8.41 8.11
CA ILE A 315 9.19 7.14 7.37
C ILE A 315 7.84 6.44 7.59
N ALA A 316 7.27 6.51 8.79
CA ALA A 316 5.93 6.00 9.07
C ALA A 316 4.84 6.74 8.26
N ALA A 317 4.92 8.07 8.16
CA ALA A 317 4.06 8.88 7.32
C ALA A 317 4.14 8.47 5.84
N LEU A 318 5.35 8.33 5.31
CA LEU A 318 5.54 7.87 3.93
C LEU A 318 4.98 6.45 3.72
N SER A 319 5.15 5.57 4.71
CA SER A 319 4.57 4.23 4.67
C SER A 319 3.03 4.26 4.65
N SER A 320 2.38 5.21 5.33
CA SER A 320 0.92 5.39 5.28
C SER A 320 0.41 6.00 3.96
N MET A 321 1.30 6.60 3.18
CA MET A 321 1.04 7.05 1.81
C MET A 321 1.33 5.96 0.76
N ASP A 322 1.49 4.71 1.21
CA ASP A 322 1.80 3.53 0.40
C ASP A 322 3.15 3.50 -0.31
N PHE A 323 4.08 4.41 0.00
CA PHE A 323 5.44 4.33 -0.55
C PHE A 323 6.11 3.00 -0.18
N ARG A 324 6.74 2.35 -1.16
CA ARG A 324 7.47 1.08 -0.97
C ARG A 324 8.97 1.27 -0.85
N THR A 325 9.50 2.34 -1.45
CA THR A 325 10.93 2.61 -1.47
C THR A 325 11.23 4.08 -1.24
N VAL A 326 12.16 4.35 -0.33
CA VAL A 326 12.87 5.63 -0.21
C VAL A 326 14.24 5.48 -0.85
N LEU A 327 14.51 6.26 -1.89
CA LEU A 327 15.82 6.36 -2.52
C LEU A 327 16.61 7.50 -1.87
N THR A 328 17.60 7.13 -1.06
CA THR A 328 18.50 8.05 -0.35
C THR A 328 19.72 8.37 -1.18
N LEU A 329 19.86 9.64 -1.57
CA LEU A 329 21.00 10.13 -2.36
C LEU A 329 22.07 10.86 -1.54
N THR A 330 21.83 11.12 -0.25
CA THR A 330 22.72 11.89 0.63
C THR A 330 23.90 11.07 1.12
N GLU A 331 25.06 11.21 0.48
CA GLU A 331 26.30 10.55 0.92
C GLU A 331 26.69 10.92 2.35
N GLU A 332 26.49 12.19 2.72
CA GLU A 332 26.98 12.76 3.98
C GLU A 332 26.13 12.39 5.19
N GLU A 333 24.84 12.13 4.97
CA GLU A 333 23.85 11.86 6.02
C GLU A 333 22.89 10.75 5.53
N PRO A 334 23.30 9.47 5.60
CA PRO A 334 22.44 8.34 5.29
C PRO A 334 21.31 8.19 6.32
N LEU A 335 20.15 7.71 5.88
CA LEU A 335 19.04 7.45 6.81
C LEU A 335 19.31 6.23 7.70
N PRO A 336 18.98 6.28 9.01
CA PRO A 336 19.17 5.15 9.92
C PRO A 336 18.41 3.88 9.48
N PRO A 337 19.07 2.71 9.38
CA PRO A 337 18.41 1.47 8.94
C PRO A 337 17.26 1.00 9.85
N ASN A 338 17.33 1.32 11.14
CA ASN A 338 16.30 0.96 12.11
C ASN A 338 14.96 1.65 11.83
N TRP A 339 14.94 2.82 11.18
CA TRP A 339 13.68 3.50 10.81
C TRP A 339 12.82 2.69 9.84
N PHE A 340 13.42 1.78 9.07
CA PHE A 340 12.73 0.91 8.11
C PHE A 340 12.41 -0.48 8.67
N THR A 341 12.80 -0.74 9.93
CA THR A 341 12.58 -2.05 10.56
C THR A 341 11.09 -2.23 10.89
N ARG A 342 10.55 -3.43 10.59
CA ARG A 342 9.11 -3.78 10.74
C ARG A 342 8.13 -2.89 9.97
N LYS A 343 8.58 -2.28 8.87
CA LYS A 343 7.72 -1.53 7.95
C LYS A 343 7.73 -2.18 6.56
N THR A 344 6.71 -1.87 5.77
CA THR A 344 6.61 -2.32 4.38
C THR A 344 7.47 -1.49 3.43
N ILE A 345 7.78 -0.25 3.83
CA ILE A 345 8.69 0.65 3.12
C ILE A 345 10.16 0.26 3.36
N SER A 346 10.98 0.33 2.33
CA SER A 346 12.42 0.01 2.35
C SER A 346 13.27 1.20 1.92
N ASN A 347 14.55 1.17 2.28
CA ASN A 347 15.53 2.19 1.86
C ASN A 347 16.51 1.62 0.85
N ILE A 348 16.76 2.37 -0.21
CA ILE A 348 17.86 2.13 -1.15
C ILE A 348 18.82 3.31 -1.04
N PHE A 349 20.08 3.03 -0.73
CA PHE A 349 21.11 4.04 -0.58
C PHE A 349 22.04 4.08 -1.81
N LEU A 350 22.01 5.18 -2.55
CA LEU A 350 22.89 5.47 -3.68
C LEU A 350 23.60 6.82 -3.43
N PRO A 351 24.74 6.82 -2.72
CA PRO A 351 25.40 8.06 -2.30
C PRO A 351 25.85 8.90 -3.49
N ILE A 352 25.47 10.17 -3.48
CA ILE A 352 25.95 11.19 -4.41
C ILE A 352 26.51 12.33 -3.58
N PRO A 353 27.74 12.82 -3.81
CA PRO A 353 28.30 13.95 -3.07
C PRO A 353 27.45 15.22 -3.22
N ASN A 354 27.46 16.06 -2.20
CA ASN A 354 26.75 17.33 -2.23
C ASN A 354 27.18 18.19 -3.43
N TYR A 355 26.23 18.89 -4.04
CA TYR A 355 26.41 19.71 -5.26
C TYR A 355 26.84 18.98 -6.55
N HIS A 356 27.04 17.66 -6.51
CA HIS A 356 27.41 16.86 -7.69
C HIS A 356 26.17 16.17 -8.31
N PRO A 357 26.21 15.83 -9.61
CA PRO A 357 25.27 14.91 -10.23
C PRO A 357 25.58 13.45 -9.89
N PRO A 358 24.64 12.50 -10.13
CA PRO A 358 24.97 11.07 -10.16
C PRO A 358 25.98 10.73 -11.27
N SER A 359 26.56 9.54 -11.22
CA SER A 359 27.22 8.92 -12.38
C SER A 359 26.18 8.36 -13.38
N ILE A 360 26.63 8.04 -14.60
CA ILE A 360 25.78 7.39 -15.61
C ILE A 360 25.29 6.05 -15.08
N GLU A 361 26.17 5.27 -14.46
CA GLU A 361 25.85 3.97 -13.90
C GLU A 361 24.89 4.07 -12.70
N GLN A 362 25.01 5.10 -11.86
CA GLN A 362 24.01 5.38 -10.82
C GLN A 362 22.65 5.70 -11.43
N MET A 363 22.59 6.50 -12.50
CA MET A 363 21.34 6.79 -13.19
C MET A 363 20.74 5.55 -13.87
N ASP A 364 21.57 4.68 -14.46
CA ASP A 364 21.15 3.38 -15.01
C ASP A 364 20.51 2.49 -13.93
N ILE A 365 21.09 2.45 -12.72
CA ILE A 365 20.48 1.74 -11.58
C ILE A 365 19.12 2.35 -11.25
N ILE A 366 19.05 3.68 -11.11
CA ILE A 366 17.80 4.35 -10.73
C ILE A 366 16.70 4.11 -11.77
N MET A 367 17.01 4.16 -13.07
CA MET A 367 16.03 3.86 -14.13
C MET A 367 15.47 2.44 -14.05
N ARG A 368 16.26 1.47 -13.60
CA ARG A 368 15.75 0.10 -13.38
C ARG A 368 14.91 -0.01 -12.12
N LEU A 369 15.28 0.73 -11.07
CA LEU A 369 14.52 0.75 -9.82
C LEU A 369 13.12 1.33 -10.00
N VAL A 370 12.97 2.34 -10.87
CA VAL A 370 11.64 2.92 -11.19
C VAL A 370 10.82 2.09 -12.17
N GLU A 371 11.37 1.02 -12.76
CA GLU A 371 10.63 0.04 -13.58
C GLU A 371 10.11 -1.15 -12.73
N ASP A 372 10.74 -1.40 -11.58
CA ASP A 372 10.35 -2.48 -10.67
C ASP A 372 9.10 -2.11 -9.87
N GLU A 373 7.94 -2.61 -10.30
CA GLU A 373 6.63 -2.43 -9.63
C GLU A 373 6.64 -2.88 -8.16
N THR A 374 7.56 -3.76 -7.74
CA THR A 374 7.69 -4.12 -6.32
C THR A 374 8.30 -3.00 -5.48
N LYS A 375 9.00 -2.05 -6.11
CA LYS A 375 9.66 -0.89 -5.49
C LYS A 375 8.81 0.38 -5.54
N LEU A 376 7.76 0.39 -6.34
CA LEU A 376 6.89 1.54 -6.55
C LEU A 376 5.66 1.51 -5.61
N PRO A 377 5.14 2.65 -5.14
CA PRO A 377 5.61 4.01 -5.42
C PRO A 377 6.97 4.31 -4.76
N MET A 378 7.81 5.05 -5.48
CA MET A 378 9.15 5.42 -5.03
C MET A 378 9.24 6.91 -4.67
N LEU A 379 9.91 7.20 -3.56
CA LEU A 379 10.27 8.54 -3.16
C LEU A 379 11.77 8.77 -3.33
N VAL A 380 12.16 9.79 -4.09
CA VAL A 380 13.56 10.20 -4.25
C VAL A 380 13.85 11.41 -3.35
N HIS A 381 14.91 11.33 -2.54
CA HIS A 381 15.30 12.48 -1.71
C HIS A 381 16.79 12.79 -1.75
N CYS A 382 17.10 14.03 -1.40
CA CYS A 382 18.44 14.45 -1.01
C CYS A 382 18.33 15.51 0.10
N GLY A 383 19.42 16.17 0.49
CA GLY A 383 19.41 17.16 1.58
C GLY A 383 18.25 18.18 1.47
N GLY A 384 18.23 18.98 0.40
CA GLY A 384 17.15 19.95 0.14
C GLY A 384 16.06 19.49 -0.83
N GLY A 385 16.18 18.28 -1.41
CA GLY A 385 15.29 17.82 -2.48
C GLY A 385 15.39 18.62 -3.80
N LYS A 386 16.49 19.34 -4.02
CA LYS A 386 16.72 20.28 -5.14
C LYS A 386 17.78 19.83 -6.13
N GLY A 387 19.04 19.72 -5.71
CA GLY A 387 20.16 19.39 -6.60
C GLY A 387 20.17 17.94 -7.06
N ARG A 388 20.66 17.02 -6.21
CA ARG A 388 20.78 15.58 -6.52
C ARG A 388 19.44 14.95 -6.92
N ALA A 389 18.41 15.10 -6.08
CA ALA A 389 17.08 14.59 -6.37
C ALA A 389 16.48 15.23 -7.63
N GLY A 390 16.61 16.56 -7.81
CA GLY A 390 16.13 17.23 -9.03
C GLY A 390 16.86 16.77 -10.29
N THR A 391 18.15 16.46 -10.21
CA THR A 391 18.92 15.90 -11.34
C THR A 391 18.37 14.53 -11.75
N VAL A 392 18.08 13.66 -10.77
CA VAL A 392 17.46 12.35 -11.00
C VAL A 392 16.07 12.50 -11.62
N ILE A 393 15.23 13.38 -11.08
CA ILE A 393 13.89 13.63 -11.62
C ILE A 393 13.96 14.24 -13.03
N ALA A 394 14.90 15.15 -13.31
CA ALA A 394 15.07 15.70 -14.66
C ALA A 394 15.50 14.63 -15.66
N CYS A 395 16.38 13.69 -15.27
CA CYS A 395 16.74 12.56 -16.11
C CYS A 395 15.54 11.62 -16.35
N TYR A 396 14.69 11.40 -15.34
CA TYR A 396 13.44 10.64 -15.49
C TYR A 396 12.49 11.31 -16.48
N LEU A 397 12.24 12.62 -16.31
CA LEU A 397 11.37 13.38 -17.22
C LEU A 397 11.95 13.44 -18.64
N ALA A 398 13.27 13.52 -18.78
CA ALA A 398 13.90 13.42 -20.09
C ALA A 398 13.63 12.07 -20.75
N ALA A 399 13.71 10.97 -19.99
CA ALA A 399 13.43 9.64 -20.50
C ALA A 399 11.94 9.45 -20.83
N TYR A 400 11.03 9.76 -19.91
CA TYR A 400 9.63 9.29 -19.99
C TYR A 400 8.57 10.40 -20.02
N GLY A 401 8.99 11.67 -19.96
CA GLY A 401 8.08 12.79 -19.70
C GLY A 401 7.33 12.59 -18.37
N PHE A 402 6.07 13.03 -18.33
CA PHE A 402 5.16 12.80 -17.19
C PHE A 402 4.41 11.46 -17.26
N SER A 403 4.97 10.46 -17.94
CA SER A 403 4.41 9.12 -18.04
C SER A 403 5.19 8.11 -17.20
N LYS A 404 4.62 6.91 -17.01
CA LYS A 404 5.33 5.73 -16.49
C LYS A 404 6.41 5.25 -17.47
N PRO A 405 7.41 4.49 -17.01
CA PRO A 405 8.36 3.82 -17.90
C PRO A 405 7.65 2.98 -18.97
N ARG A 406 8.12 3.07 -20.21
CA ARG A 406 7.60 2.29 -21.35
C ARG A 406 8.66 1.31 -21.82
N PHE A 407 8.26 0.07 -22.03
CA PHE A 407 9.16 -0.98 -22.51
C PHE A 407 9.70 -0.64 -23.89
N GLY A 408 11.01 -0.84 -24.09
CA GLY A 408 11.66 -0.66 -25.39
C GLY A 408 11.93 0.79 -25.80
N GLN A 409 11.83 1.76 -24.89
CA GLN A 409 12.15 3.14 -25.21
C GLN A 409 13.65 3.30 -25.57
N ASP A 410 13.91 3.79 -26.78
CA ASP A 410 15.22 3.90 -27.40
C ASP A 410 15.77 5.33 -27.46
N HIS A 411 14.91 6.33 -27.19
CA HIS A 411 15.29 7.75 -27.15
C HIS A 411 14.60 8.50 -25.98
N PRO A 412 15.18 9.63 -25.53
CA PRO A 412 14.52 10.49 -24.55
C PRO A 412 13.22 11.10 -25.12
N GLU A 413 12.15 11.09 -24.34
CA GLU A 413 10.88 11.77 -24.66
C GLU A 413 11.04 13.29 -24.74
N LEU A 414 11.81 13.86 -23.80
CA LEU A 414 12.06 15.30 -23.74
C LEU A 414 13.53 15.60 -23.96
N SER A 415 13.82 16.77 -24.56
CA SER A 415 15.17 17.30 -24.56
C SER A 415 15.61 17.59 -23.12
N ALA A 416 16.92 17.60 -22.86
CA ALA A 416 17.45 17.90 -21.53
C ALA A 416 16.96 19.26 -21.01
N ASN A 417 16.89 20.28 -21.89
CA ASN A 417 16.44 21.61 -21.53
C ASN A 417 14.93 21.63 -21.21
N ASP A 418 14.12 20.90 -21.98
CA ASP A 418 12.67 20.84 -21.75
C ASP A 418 12.37 20.09 -20.45
N ALA A 419 13.07 19.00 -20.17
CA ALA A 419 12.94 18.25 -18.92
C ALA A 419 13.30 19.09 -17.68
N VAL A 420 14.41 19.84 -17.75
CA VAL A 420 14.82 20.75 -16.67
C VAL A 420 13.82 21.89 -16.51
N SER A 421 13.33 22.45 -17.61
CA SER A 421 12.34 23.55 -17.59
C SER A 421 11.00 23.09 -17.01
N ALA A 422 10.49 21.95 -17.47
CA ALA A 422 9.27 21.35 -16.95
C ALA A 422 9.37 21.03 -15.44
N LEU A 423 10.51 20.50 -15.01
CA LEU A 423 10.75 20.27 -13.58
C LEU A 423 10.75 21.57 -12.78
N ARG A 424 11.41 22.63 -13.28
CA ARG A 424 11.48 23.93 -12.61
C ARG A 424 10.12 24.63 -12.54
N SER A 425 9.25 24.43 -13.52
CA SER A 425 7.87 24.91 -13.49
C SER A 425 7.04 24.29 -12.36
N LEU A 426 7.34 23.05 -11.98
CA LEU A 426 6.67 22.36 -10.87
C LEU A 426 7.37 22.53 -9.51
N ARG A 427 8.70 22.58 -9.57
CA ARG A 427 9.62 22.55 -8.43
C ARG A 427 10.69 23.62 -8.62
N PRO A 428 10.38 24.88 -8.31
CA PRO A 428 11.30 26.00 -8.48
C PRO A 428 12.65 25.77 -7.79
N GLY A 429 13.73 26.09 -8.51
CA GLY A 429 15.10 25.91 -8.01
C GLY A 429 15.61 24.46 -8.03
N SER A 430 14.96 23.55 -8.75
CA SER A 430 15.52 22.22 -9.03
C SER A 430 16.77 22.33 -9.91
N LEU A 431 17.77 21.48 -9.62
CA LEU A 431 19.16 21.56 -10.09
C LEU A 431 19.85 22.84 -9.61
N GLU A 432 20.86 22.67 -8.77
CA GLU A 432 21.54 23.74 -8.03
C GLU A 432 22.86 24.16 -8.68
N THR A 433 23.44 23.32 -9.55
CA THR A 433 24.75 23.58 -10.18
C THR A 433 24.73 23.39 -11.70
N PRO A 434 25.58 24.11 -12.46
CA PRO A 434 25.72 23.87 -13.90
C PRO A 434 26.15 22.45 -14.25
N GLN A 435 26.93 21.79 -13.38
CA GLN A 435 27.36 20.41 -13.56
C GLN A 435 26.18 19.44 -13.53
N GLN A 436 25.16 19.71 -12.72
CA GLN A 436 23.92 18.92 -12.68
C GLN A 436 23.12 19.08 -13.98
N GLU A 437 23.00 20.30 -14.51
CA GLU A 437 22.31 20.54 -15.80
C GLU A 437 23.06 19.86 -16.96
N GLN A 438 24.39 20.02 -17.02
CA GLN A 438 25.24 19.38 -18.02
C GLN A 438 25.13 17.85 -17.96
N PHE A 439 24.97 17.28 -16.76
CA PHE A 439 24.78 15.85 -16.60
C PHE A 439 23.50 15.35 -17.28
N VAL A 440 22.37 16.07 -17.17
CA VAL A 440 21.12 15.69 -17.84
C VAL A 440 21.35 15.60 -19.35
N SER A 441 22.02 16.59 -19.95
CA SER A 441 22.38 16.58 -21.37
C SER A 441 23.30 15.42 -21.75
N LYS A 442 24.29 15.11 -20.90
CA LYS A 442 25.21 13.97 -21.08
C LYS A 442 24.45 12.64 -21.01
N TRP A 443 23.50 12.51 -20.09
CA TRP A 443 22.68 11.32 -19.95
C TRP A 443 21.75 11.12 -21.15
N CYS A 444 21.03 12.15 -21.60
CA CYS A 444 20.23 12.10 -22.83
C CYS A 444 21.07 11.69 -24.05
N SER A 445 22.27 12.27 -24.17
CA SER A 445 23.23 11.89 -25.22
C SER A 445 23.68 10.44 -25.11
N THR A 446 23.76 9.89 -23.90
CA THR A 446 24.11 8.48 -23.66
C THR A 446 23.00 7.56 -24.15
N ILE A 447 21.74 7.87 -23.82
CA ILE A 447 20.56 7.15 -24.31
C ILE A 447 20.54 7.13 -25.84
N TRP A 448 20.68 8.30 -26.49
CA TRP A 448 20.72 8.40 -27.95
C TRP A 448 21.81 7.53 -28.59
N LYS A 449 23.02 7.55 -28.01
CA LYS A 449 24.14 6.76 -28.53
C LYS A 449 23.92 5.25 -28.43
N ARG A 450 23.25 4.79 -27.37
CA ARG A 450 22.97 3.36 -27.16
C ARG A 450 21.60 2.92 -27.68
N GLN A 451 20.79 3.83 -28.18
CA GLN A 451 19.41 3.59 -28.63
C GLN A 451 18.58 2.81 -27.59
N SER A 452 18.71 3.19 -26.31
CA SER A 452 18.05 2.50 -25.20
C SER A 452 18.10 3.36 -23.93
N ILE A 453 17.07 3.29 -23.09
CA ILE A 453 17.15 3.82 -21.71
C ILE A 453 18.07 2.97 -20.82
N TYR A 454 18.44 1.76 -21.24
CA TYR A 454 19.23 0.84 -20.44
C TYR A 454 20.53 0.47 -21.15
N PRO A 455 21.62 0.24 -20.40
CA PRO A 455 22.83 -0.30 -21.00
C PRO A 455 22.60 -1.77 -21.38
N ASP A 456 23.20 -2.18 -22.50
CA ASP A 456 23.25 -3.58 -22.90
C ASP A 456 23.87 -4.42 -21.79
N ARG A 457 23.24 -5.57 -21.52
CA ARG A 457 23.74 -6.53 -20.55
C ARG A 457 24.47 -7.65 -21.28
N PRO A 458 25.72 -7.95 -20.90
CA PRO A 458 26.37 -9.18 -21.34
C PRO A 458 25.48 -10.39 -21.00
N SER A 459 25.41 -11.35 -21.93
CA SER A 459 24.63 -12.57 -21.73
C SER A 459 25.18 -13.41 -20.58
N GLU A 460 24.29 -13.91 -19.73
CA GLU A 460 24.66 -14.82 -18.66
C GLU A 460 25.08 -16.19 -19.21
N PRO A 461 26.14 -16.83 -18.70
CA PRO A 461 26.52 -18.16 -19.13
C PRO A 461 25.41 -19.18 -18.85
N PRO A 462 25.21 -20.18 -19.73
CA PRO A 462 24.18 -21.18 -19.54
C PRO A 462 24.42 -22.00 -18.24
N PRO A 463 23.37 -22.57 -17.63
CA PRO A 463 23.52 -23.47 -16.50
C PRO A 463 24.49 -24.62 -16.81
N CYS A 464 25.44 -24.84 -15.93
CA CYS A 464 26.44 -25.91 -16.06
C CYS A 464 26.63 -26.64 -14.72
N ASP A 465 27.15 -27.86 -14.78
CA ASP A 465 27.50 -28.61 -13.57
C ASP A 465 28.76 -28.06 -12.89
N LEU A 466 28.91 -28.44 -11.63
CA LEU A 466 30.07 -28.12 -10.81
C LEU A 466 31.31 -28.86 -11.31
N ILE A 467 32.40 -28.13 -11.58
CA ILE A 467 33.69 -28.71 -11.96
C ILE A 467 34.60 -28.73 -10.72
N ILE A 468 35.20 -29.87 -10.41
CA ILE A 468 36.15 -30.04 -9.31
C ILE A 468 37.44 -30.63 -9.88
N ASP A 469 38.55 -29.93 -9.68
CA ASP A 469 39.91 -30.42 -9.92
C ASP A 469 40.56 -30.76 -8.57
N GLY A 470 41.18 -31.94 -8.45
CA GLY A 470 41.64 -32.49 -7.16
C GLY A 470 40.54 -33.20 -6.35
N THR A 471 40.72 -33.29 -5.03
CA THR A 471 39.86 -34.07 -4.13
C THR A 471 39.21 -33.18 -3.08
N LEU A 472 37.88 -33.06 -3.11
CA LEU A 472 37.11 -32.35 -2.09
C LEU A 472 36.77 -33.28 -0.93
N GLU A 473 37.53 -33.19 0.16
CA GLU A 473 37.33 -34.01 1.36
C GLU A 473 36.21 -33.44 2.26
N ALA A 474 35.57 -34.31 3.04
CA ALA A 474 34.44 -33.93 3.88
C ALA A 474 34.84 -32.97 5.03
N ASP A 475 36.09 -33.07 5.47
CA ASP A 475 36.73 -32.27 6.52
C ASP A 475 37.43 -31.01 6.01
N ALA A 476 37.23 -30.65 4.73
CA ALA A 476 37.68 -29.37 4.17
C ALA A 476 37.28 -28.20 5.09
N ASN A 477 38.30 -27.47 5.56
CA ASN A 477 38.17 -26.52 6.66
C ASN A 477 38.56 -25.08 6.29
N LEU A 478 39.23 -24.86 5.15
CA LEU A 478 39.49 -23.52 4.61
C LEU A 478 38.99 -23.44 3.17
N PHE A 479 38.13 -22.45 2.90
CA PHE A 479 37.61 -22.13 1.58
C PHE A 479 38.08 -20.73 1.18
N VAL A 480 38.91 -20.65 0.15
CA VAL A 480 39.45 -19.40 -0.40
C VAL A 480 38.68 -19.05 -1.66
N LEU A 481 37.91 -17.96 -1.64
CA LEU A 481 37.20 -17.50 -2.83
C LEU A 481 38.16 -16.78 -3.79
N VAL A 482 38.01 -17.03 -5.09
CA VAL A 482 38.84 -16.41 -6.14
C VAL A 482 37.95 -15.92 -7.27
N GLY A 483 38.18 -14.72 -7.78
CA GLY A 483 37.46 -14.19 -8.94
C GLY A 483 37.41 -12.66 -8.96
N LEU A 484 37.03 -12.07 -10.09
CA LEU A 484 36.94 -10.62 -10.26
C LEU A 484 35.81 -9.98 -9.43
N PRO A 485 35.86 -8.68 -9.12
CA PRO A 485 34.70 -7.98 -8.57
C PRO A 485 33.47 -8.17 -9.47
N GLY A 486 32.31 -8.49 -8.89
CA GLY A 486 31.10 -8.82 -9.66
C GLY A 486 30.98 -10.27 -10.13
N SER A 487 31.95 -11.14 -9.84
CA SER A 487 31.90 -12.56 -10.21
C SER A 487 30.89 -13.41 -9.39
N GLY A 488 30.25 -12.85 -8.37
CA GLY A 488 29.24 -13.54 -7.54
C GLY A 488 29.72 -14.08 -6.19
N LYS A 489 31.00 -13.86 -5.83
CA LYS A 489 31.59 -14.31 -4.55
C LYS A 489 30.77 -13.91 -3.32
N SER A 490 30.50 -12.60 -3.15
CA SER A 490 29.77 -12.12 -1.97
C SER A 490 28.35 -12.68 -1.89
N TRP A 491 27.69 -12.91 -3.03
CA TRP A 491 26.37 -13.55 -3.06
C TRP A 491 26.47 -14.99 -2.56
N PHE A 492 27.49 -15.74 -3.02
CA PHE A 492 27.76 -17.10 -2.55
C PHE A 492 28.08 -17.14 -1.06
N SER A 493 28.96 -16.26 -0.58
CA SER A 493 29.32 -16.14 0.84
C SER A 493 28.10 -15.90 1.71
N LYS A 494 27.29 -14.89 1.35
CA LYS A 494 26.07 -14.56 2.08
C LYS A 494 25.07 -15.72 2.05
N SER A 495 24.92 -16.40 0.92
CA SER A 495 24.02 -17.55 0.79
C SER A 495 24.42 -18.71 1.71
N LEU A 496 25.73 -18.97 1.87
CA LEU A 496 26.23 -19.97 2.83
C LEU A 496 26.01 -19.54 4.28
N ILE A 497 26.40 -18.31 4.62
CA ILE A 497 26.36 -17.79 5.99
C ILE A 497 24.92 -17.67 6.49
N THR A 498 24.00 -17.18 5.64
CA THR A 498 22.59 -17.04 5.99
C THR A 498 21.93 -18.39 6.24
N ARG A 499 22.35 -19.45 5.53
CA ARG A 499 21.85 -20.83 5.74
C ARG A 499 22.36 -21.47 7.02
N ASN A 500 23.61 -21.21 7.42
CA ASN A 500 24.19 -21.82 8.60
C ASN A 500 25.32 -20.99 9.24
N ARG A 501 24.97 -19.84 9.83
CA ARG A 501 25.94 -18.89 10.39
C ARG A 501 26.86 -19.50 11.44
N LYS A 502 26.36 -20.45 12.24
CA LYS A 502 27.11 -21.05 13.36
C LYS A 502 28.27 -21.94 12.91
N SER A 503 28.23 -22.48 11.68
CA SER A 503 29.26 -23.39 11.16
C SER A 503 30.37 -22.71 10.37
N TRP A 504 30.28 -21.41 10.12
CA TRP A 504 31.23 -20.67 9.30
C TRP A 504 31.89 -19.53 10.09
N THR A 505 33.22 -19.53 10.10
CA THR A 505 33.98 -18.29 10.35
C THR A 505 34.13 -17.55 9.03
N TYR A 506 33.58 -16.34 8.95
CA TYR A 506 33.62 -15.52 7.74
C TYR A 506 34.68 -14.43 7.87
N ILE A 507 35.62 -14.41 6.93
CA ILE A 507 36.69 -13.41 6.86
C ILE A 507 36.55 -12.67 5.53
N SER A 508 36.19 -11.38 5.59
CA SER A 508 35.99 -10.55 4.39
C SER A 508 36.68 -9.21 4.55
N GLN A 509 37.50 -8.85 3.55
CA GLN A 509 38.16 -7.53 3.55
C GLN A 509 37.14 -6.40 3.36
N ASP A 510 36.05 -6.65 2.64
CA ASP A 510 35.02 -5.62 2.42
C ASP A 510 34.29 -5.27 3.73
N GLU A 511 34.22 -6.21 4.68
CA GLU A 511 33.65 -5.97 6.02
C GLU A 511 34.67 -5.40 7.02
N THR A 512 35.92 -5.89 7.01
CA THR A 512 36.95 -5.46 7.96
C THR A 512 37.71 -4.20 7.52
N GLY A 513 37.60 -3.80 6.26
CA GLY A 513 38.23 -2.62 5.67
C GLY A 513 39.75 -2.74 5.46
N SER A 514 40.40 -3.83 5.88
CA SER A 514 41.86 -3.94 5.86
C SER A 514 42.36 -5.36 5.56
N ARG A 515 43.33 -5.46 4.65
CA ARG A 515 44.09 -6.68 4.38
C ARG A 515 44.76 -7.22 5.65
N ALA A 516 45.32 -6.34 6.48
CA ALA A 516 46.03 -6.74 7.69
C ALA A 516 45.10 -7.42 8.70
N SER A 517 43.84 -6.97 8.79
CA SER A 517 42.84 -7.63 9.63
C SER A 517 42.56 -9.07 9.13
N CYS A 518 42.42 -9.28 7.82
CA CYS A 518 42.27 -10.63 7.27
C CYS A 518 43.49 -11.53 7.56
N GLU A 519 44.71 -10.98 7.49
CA GLU A 519 45.96 -11.70 7.81
C GLU A 519 46.04 -12.11 9.28
N THR A 520 45.60 -11.24 10.18
CA THR A 520 45.48 -11.58 11.61
C THR A 520 44.42 -12.66 11.82
N GLU A 521 43.22 -12.49 11.26
CA GLU A 521 42.10 -13.41 11.49
C GLU A 521 42.37 -14.82 10.96
N ILE A 522 43.04 -14.95 9.81
CA ILE A 522 43.36 -16.25 9.22
C ILE A 522 44.52 -16.96 9.94
N GLY A 523 45.42 -16.22 10.59
CA GLY A 523 46.57 -16.77 11.32
C GLY A 523 46.20 -17.44 12.65
N TYR A 524 45.05 -17.10 13.23
CA TYR A 524 44.56 -17.75 14.45
C TYR A 524 44.18 -19.21 14.19
N LYS A 525 44.53 -20.11 15.11
CA LYS A 525 44.08 -21.51 15.08
C LYS A 525 42.55 -21.56 15.16
N ARG A 526 41.91 -22.18 14.16
CA ARG A 526 40.45 -22.30 14.08
C ARG A 526 39.99 -23.76 14.22
N SER A 527 38.76 -23.92 14.71
CA SER A 527 37.98 -25.14 14.56
C SER A 527 36.79 -24.85 13.64
N GLY A 528 36.38 -25.84 12.84
CA GLY A 528 35.28 -25.70 11.88
C GLY A 528 35.71 -25.11 10.53
N ARG A 529 34.72 -24.66 9.74
CA ARG A 529 34.95 -24.17 8.37
C ARG A 529 35.18 -22.66 8.37
N VAL A 530 36.19 -22.24 7.61
CA VAL A 530 36.56 -20.84 7.41
C VAL A 530 36.34 -20.46 5.95
N LEU A 531 35.68 -19.34 5.70
CA LEU A 531 35.48 -18.77 4.39
C LEU A 531 36.25 -17.45 4.27
N LEU A 532 37.25 -17.42 3.39
CA LEU A 532 38.00 -16.21 3.04
C LEU A 532 37.40 -15.60 1.76
N ASP A 533 36.59 -14.54 1.91
CA ASP A 533 35.96 -13.82 0.82
C ASP A 533 36.78 -12.59 0.42
N ARG A 534 37.59 -12.78 -0.63
CA ARG A 534 38.37 -11.75 -1.32
C ARG A 534 38.43 -12.08 -2.81
N CYS A 535 38.96 -11.15 -3.61
CA CYS A 535 39.17 -11.43 -5.05
C CYS A 535 40.31 -12.41 -5.31
N ASN A 536 41.38 -12.39 -4.49
CA ASN A 536 42.49 -13.35 -4.50
C ASN A 536 43.05 -13.65 -5.91
N THR A 537 43.22 -12.60 -6.72
CA THR A 537 43.52 -12.70 -8.15
C THR A 537 44.95 -13.15 -8.45
N ALA A 538 45.93 -12.77 -7.62
CA ALA A 538 47.34 -13.15 -7.77
C ALA A 538 47.68 -14.45 -7.01
N ASP A 539 48.55 -15.28 -7.58
CA ASP A 539 49.05 -16.54 -6.98
C ASP A 539 49.86 -16.28 -5.70
N LYS A 540 50.71 -15.24 -5.69
CA LYS A 540 51.50 -14.84 -4.51
C LYS A 540 50.63 -14.53 -3.29
N ASP A 541 49.48 -13.88 -3.50
CA ASP A 541 48.55 -13.59 -2.42
C ASP A 541 47.90 -14.87 -1.89
N ARG A 542 47.50 -15.79 -2.77
CA ARG A 542 46.92 -17.08 -2.37
C ARG A 542 47.90 -17.94 -1.58
N ARG A 543 49.16 -18.02 -1.99
CA ARG A 543 50.22 -18.70 -1.22
C ARG A 543 50.36 -18.12 0.18
N ARG A 544 50.36 -16.79 0.31
CA ARG A 544 50.44 -16.12 1.62
C ARG A 544 49.29 -16.51 2.54
N TRP A 545 48.06 -16.65 2.04
CA TRP A 545 46.93 -17.12 2.84
C TRP A 545 47.10 -18.55 3.33
N LEU A 546 47.60 -19.43 2.46
CA LEU A 546 47.87 -20.83 2.80
C LEU A 546 48.99 -20.93 3.84
N ASP A 547 50.05 -20.13 3.70
CA ASP A 547 51.15 -20.08 4.69
C ASP A 547 50.65 -19.68 6.08
N LEU A 548 49.81 -18.63 6.15
CA LEU A 548 49.25 -18.15 7.41
C LEU A 548 48.29 -19.16 8.05
N ALA A 549 47.57 -19.94 7.24
CA ALA A 549 46.63 -20.96 7.72
C ALA A 549 47.29 -22.33 7.97
N SER A 550 48.57 -22.51 7.61
CA SER A 550 49.25 -23.82 7.56
C SER A 550 49.25 -24.60 8.88
N ASN A 551 49.12 -23.91 10.02
CA ASN A 551 49.07 -24.51 11.35
C ASN A 551 47.71 -25.15 11.70
N TRP A 552 46.65 -24.91 10.91
CA TRP A 552 45.30 -25.44 11.17
C TRP A 552 44.55 -25.91 9.92
N ALA A 553 44.83 -25.38 8.73
CA ALA A 553 44.17 -25.75 7.48
C ALA A 553 44.82 -27.02 6.89
N LEU A 554 44.14 -28.17 7.02
CA LEU A 554 44.64 -29.46 6.55
C LEU A 554 44.24 -29.76 5.10
N SER A 555 43.03 -29.35 4.73
CA SER A 555 42.46 -29.58 3.40
C SER A 555 41.90 -28.28 2.82
N PRO A 556 42.79 -27.34 2.42
CA PRO A 556 42.37 -26.06 1.86
C PRO A 556 41.80 -26.22 0.44
N VAL A 557 40.69 -25.53 0.19
CA VAL A 557 39.94 -25.57 -1.08
C VAL A 557 39.89 -24.17 -1.68
N CYS A 558 40.17 -24.08 -2.98
CA CYS A 558 39.96 -22.88 -3.77
C CYS A 558 38.58 -22.94 -4.43
N VAL A 559 37.77 -21.89 -4.31
CA VAL A 559 36.50 -21.75 -5.03
C VAL A 559 36.66 -20.60 -6.04
N TRP A 560 36.87 -20.97 -7.29
CA TRP A 560 37.14 -20.03 -8.38
C TRP A 560 35.88 -19.71 -9.17
N PHE A 561 35.47 -18.45 -9.14
CA PHE A 561 34.40 -17.89 -9.96
C PHE A 561 34.97 -17.43 -11.30
N ASP A 562 34.86 -18.30 -12.29
CA ASP A 562 35.40 -18.14 -13.64
C ASP A 562 34.36 -17.51 -14.56
N TYR A 563 34.10 -16.22 -14.35
CA TYR A 563 33.23 -15.40 -15.19
C TYR A 563 34.07 -14.40 -15.98
N GLU A 564 33.65 -14.11 -17.20
CA GLU A 564 34.32 -13.12 -18.04
C GLU A 564 34.28 -11.71 -17.44
N ARG A 565 35.29 -10.91 -17.80
CA ARG A 565 35.50 -9.57 -17.28
C ARG A 565 34.30 -8.65 -17.51
N ASP A 566 33.66 -8.72 -18.67
CA ASP A 566 32.54 -7.82 -19.02
C ASP A 566 31.27 -8.12 -18.22
N ILE A 567 30.96 -9.40 -17.98
CA ILE A 567 29.87 -9.83 -17.10
C ILE A 567 30.15 -9.35 -15.67
N CYS A 568 31.38 -9.56 -15.18
CA CYS A 568 31.81 -9.14 -13.86
C CYS A 568 31.70 -7.62 -13.69
N LEU A 569 32.18 -6.85 -14.67
CA LEU A 569 32.08 -5.39 -14.69
C LEU A 569 30.62 -4.94 -14.67
N SER A 570 29.78 -5.49 -15.55
CA SER A 570 28.36 -5.15 -15.62
C SER A 570 27.66 -5.37 -14.28
N ARG A 571 27.85 -6.54 -13.66
CA ARG A 571 27.30 -6.84 -12.33
C ARG A 571 27.84 -5.93 -11.23
N ALA A 572 29.13 -5.64 -11.25
CA ALA A 572 29.76 -4.75 -10.26
C ALA A 572 29.24 -3.30 -10.39
N GLN A 573 29.01 -2.81 -11.61
CA GLN A 573 28.44 -1.49 -11.86
C GLN A 573 27.00 -1.38 -11.39
N MET A 574 26.22 -2.46 -11.49
CA MET A 574 24.81 -2.49 -11.08
C MET A 574 24.61 -2.73 -9.58
N ARG A 575 25.69 -2.92 -8.80
CA ARG A 575 25.60 -3.25 -7.38
C ARG A 575 25.29 -2.01 -6.54
N VAL A 576 24.16 -2.04 -5.85
CA VAL A 576 23.79 -1.06 -4.83
C VAL A 576 24.48 -1.40 -3.50
N GLY A 577 24.96 -0.38 -2.78
CA GLY A 577 25.40 -0.54 -1.38
C GLY A 577 26.75 -1.24 -1.16
N HIS A 578 27.68 -1.17 -2.12
CA HIS A 578 29.06 -1.60 -1.85
C HIS A 578 29.74 -0.60 -0.87
N PRO A 579 30.36 -1.05 0.23
CA PRO A 579 30.93 -0.16 1.23
C PRO A 579 32.08 0.72 0.69
N THR A 580 32.83 0.22 -0.30
CA THR A 580 34.08 0.85 -0.77
C THR A 580 34.15 1.19 -2.28
N LEU A 581 33.19 0.76 -3.10
CA LEU A 581 33.26 0.87 -4.57
C LEU A 581 31.90 1.34 -5.13
N PRO A 582 31.64 2.66 -5.19
CA PRO A 582 30.42 3.17 -5.79
C PRO A 582 30.41 2.97 -7.31
N PRO A 583 29.23 2.73 -7.93
CA PRO A 583 29.08 2.62 -9.39
C PRO A 583 29.72 3.80 -10.15
N GLY A 584 30.48 3.46 -11.20
CA GLY A 584 31.19 4.39 -12.08
C GLY A 584 32.64 3.97 -12.33
N ASN A 585 33.50 4.95 -12.60
CA ASN A 585 34.90 4.71 -12.98
C ASN A 585 35.73 3.95 -11.94
N ARG A 586 35.42 4.11 -10.64
CA ARG A 586 36.14 3.40 -9.57
C ARG A 586 35.98 1.89 -9.69
N VAL A 587 34.77 1.41 -9.95
CA VAL A 587 34.48 -0.02 -10.19
C VAL A 587 35.22 -0.51 -11.43
N ARG A 588 35.16 0.24 -12.54
CA ARG A 588 35.83 -0.11 -13.80
C ARG A 588 37.34 -0.29 -13.60
N ASN A 589 37.99 0.71 -13.01
CA ASN A 589 39.43 0.68 -12.77
C ASN A 589 39.82 -0.48 -11.84
N ALA A 590 39.03 -0.76 -10.81
CA ALA A 590 39.29 -1.87 -9.89
C ALA A 590 39.18 -3.23 -10.59
N VAL A 591 38.14 -3.45 -11.42
CA VAL A 591 37.98 -4.68 -12.19
C VAL A 591 39.13 -4.85 -13.19
N ASP A 592 39.51 -3.79 -13.89
CA ASP A 592 40.58 -3.83 -14.89
C ASP A 592 41.95 -4.12 -14.27
N GLN A 593 42.27 -3.44 -13.17
CA GLN A 593 43.50 -3.69 -12.44
C GLN A 593 43.57 -5.15 -11.96
N MET A 594 42.48 -5.67 -11.38
CA MET A 594 42.41 -7.04 -10.87
C MET A 594 42.46 -8.09 -11.98
N ASN A 595 41.87 -7.80 -13.14
CA ASN A 595 41.92 -8.66 -14.32
C ASN A 595 43.34 -8.77 -14.88
N ASN A 596 44.05 -7.64 -14.96
CA ASN A 596 45.43 -7.61 -15.49
C ASN A 596 46.44 -8.41 -14.66
N ILE A 597 46.21 -8.53 -13.34
CA ILE A 597 47.07 -9.31 -12.43
C ILE A 597 46.54 -10.73 -12.17
N PHE A 598 45.44 -11.12 -12.81
CA PHE A 598 44.77 -12.38 -12.52
C PHE A 598 45.60 -13.58 -13.00
N VAL A 599 45.90 -14.49 -12.08
CA VAL A 599 46.58 -15.76 -12.38
C VAL A 599 45.64 -16.91 -12.05
N ARG A 600 45.36 -17.75 -13.04
CA ARG A 600 44.49 -18.93 -12.91
C ARG A 600 44.96 -19.81 -11.72
N PRO A 601 44.07 -20.17 -10.79
CA PRO A 601 44.40 -21.07 -9.68
C PRO A 601 44.89 -22.44 -10.15
N SER A 602 45.87 -23.01 -9.45
CA SER A 602 46.37 -24.36 -9.70
C SER A 602 46.66 -25.14 -8.41
N LEU A 603 46.55 -26.48 -8.46
CA LEU A 603 46.84 -27.35 -7.31
C LEU A 603 48.29 -27.21 -6.82
N LYS A 604 49.21 -26.76 -7.67
CA LYS A 604 50.62 -26.47 -7.33
C LYS A 604 50.77 -25.38 -6.27
N GLU A 605 49.73 -24.60 -6.01
CA GLU A 605 49.74 -23.57 -4.97
C GLU A 605 49.56 -24.13 -3.55
N GLY A 606 49.12 -25.38 -3.41
CA GLY A 606 48.91 -26.05 -2.11
C GLY A 606 47.45 -26.36 -1.77
N PHE A 607 46.51 -26.05 -2.68
CA PHE A 607 45.10 -26.47 -2.54
C PHE A 607 44.93 -27.97 -2.76
N LYS A 608 44.01 -28.61 -2.02
CA LYS A 608 43.62 -30.01 -2.24
C LYS A 608 42.56 -30.17 -3.32
N ALA A 609 41.72 -29.15 -3.48
CA ALA A 609 40.75 -29.06 -4.55
C ALA A 609 40.59 -27.63 -5.06
N ILE A 610 40.27 -27.50 -6.35
CA ILE A 610 39.82 -26.28 -6.99
C ILE A 610 38.43 -26.54 -7.54
N ILE A 611 37.46 -25.80 -7.02
CA ILE A 611 36.08 -25.84 -7.46
C ILE A 611 35.84 -24.67 -8.41
N ILE A 612 35.43 -24.93 -9.64
CA ILE A 612 35.24 -23.92 -10.67
C ILE A 612 33.74 -23.64 -10.85
N ILE A 613 33.36 -22.37 -10.68
CA ILE A 613 31.99 -21.87 -10.77
C ILE A 613 31.87 -20.99 -12.02
N ARG A 614 31.06 -21.45 -12.98
CA ARG A 614 30.78 -20.74 -14.25
C ARG A 614 29.30 -20.40 -14.47
N SER A 615 28.42 -20.85 -13.58
CA SER A 615 26.99 -20.56 -13.64
C SER A 615 26.38 -20.47 -12.25
N PHE A 616 25.20 -19.84 -12.15
CA PHE A 616 24.41 -19.81 -10.90
C PHE A 616 23.96 -21.21 -10.47
N LYS A 617 23.75 -22.15 -11.40
CA LYS A 617 23.48 -23.55 -11.08
C LYS A 617 24.65 -24.16 -10.32
N ALA A 618 25.87 -24.08 -10.85
CA ALA A 618 27.07 -24.59 -10.18
C ALA A 618 27.27 -23.96 -8.78
N ALA A 619 27.05 -22.65 -8.65
CA ALA A 619 27.14 -21.96 -7.36
C ALA A 619 26.13 -22.51 -6.34
N ARG A 620 24.87 -22.70 -6.73
CA ARG A 620 23.81 -23.27 -5.87
C ARG A 620 24.08 -24.72 -5.51
N ASP A 621 24.56 -25.52 -6.46
CA ASP A 621 24.94 -26.92 -6.22
C ASP A 621 26.04 -27.00 -5.16
N LEU A 622 27.05 -26.12 -5.22
CA LEU A 622 28.08 -26.04 -4.19
C LEU A 622 27.53 -25.56 -2.83
N ILE A 623 26.66 -24.53 -2.82
CA ILE A 623 25.98 -24.08 -1.60
C ILE A 623 25.23 -25.24 -0.95
N SER A 624 24.51 -26.04 -1.75
CA SER A 624 23.76 -27.20 -1.26
C SER A 624 24.68 -28.30 -0.70
N ARG A 625 25.84 -28.55 -1.31
CA ARG A 625 26.83 -29.53 -0.80
C ARG A 625 27.49 -29.08 0.49
N LEU A 626 27.68 -27.77 0.66
CA LEU A 626 28.37 -27.19 1.82
C LEU A 626 27.43 -26.80 2.98
N SER A 627 26.11 -26.82 2.75
CA SER A 627 25.09 -26.51 3.75
C SER A 627 24.39 -27.78 4.25
N PRO A 628 23.82 -27.76 5.47
CA PRO A 628 22.89 -28.80 5.88
C PRO A 628 21.73 -28.94 4.89
N PRO A 629 21.22 -30.15 4.64
CA PRO A 629 20.07 -30.34 3.76
C PRO A 629 18.85 -29.61 4.32
N ILE A 630 18.12 -28.91 3.44
CA ILE A 630 16.85 -28.30 3.81
C ILE A 630 15.81 -29.41 3.94
N VAL A 631 15.47 -29.73 5.18
CA VAL A 631 14.43 -30.71 5.52
C VAL A 631 13.16 -30.02 5.99
N ILE A 632 12.08 -30.81 6.04
CA ILE A 632 10.80 -30.41 6.64
C ILE A 632 11.06 -29.89 8.05
N TYR A 633 10.63 -28.67 8.30
CA TYR A 633 10.60 -28.13 9.65
C TYR A 633 9.29 -28.56 10.31
N LYS A 634 9.33 -29.59 11.14
CA LYS A 634 8.15 -30.04 11.88
C LYS A 634 7.73 -28.91 12.82
N PHE A 635 6.51 -28.41 12.68
CA PHE A 635 6.03 -27.36 13.57
C PHE A 635 6.15 -27.85 15.03
N PRO A 636 6.84 -27.09 15.91
CA PRO A 636 7.15 -27.58 17.24
C PRO A 636 5.88 -27.86 18.05
N ARG A 637 5.89 -28.97 18.82
CA ARG A 637 4.79 -29.28 19.73
C ARG A 637 4.62 -28.13 20.73
N THR A 638 3.40 -27.59 20.81
CA THR A 638 3.06 -26.53 21.77
C THR A 638 2.59 -27.18 23.07
N GLY A 639 3.17 -26.79 24.20
CA GLY A 639 2.81 -27.35 25.50
C GLY A 639 1.49 -26.80 26.06
N HIS A 640 0.76 -27.62 26.83
CA HIS A 640 -0.38 -27.20 27.62
C HIS A 640 0.09 -26.31 28.77
N LEU A 641 -0.45 -25.10 28.85
CA LEU A 641 -0.26 -24.20 30.00
C LEU A 641 -1.14 -24.61 31.18
N LEU A 642 -2.33 -25.13 30.85
CA LEU A 642 -3.31 -25.68 31.77
C LEU A 642 -3.84 -26.97 31.16
N ASP A 643 -3.82 -28.06 31.92
CA ASP A 643 -4.49 -29.28 31.53
C ASP A 643 -5.92 -29.27 32.09
N LEU A 644 -6.89 -29.12 31.19
CA LEU A 644 -8.32 -29.16 31.54
C LEU A 644 -8.90 -30.57 31.34
N GLY A 645 -8.07 -31.60 31.11
CA GLY A 645 -8.50 -32.97 30.80
C GLY A 645 -8.50 -33.29 29.31
N ALA A 646 -7.94 -32.42 28.48
CA ALA A 646 -7.83 -32.59 27.03
C ALA A 646 -6.41 -32.96 26.56
N ALA A 647 -5.43 -33.00 27.47
CA ALA A 647 -4.09 -33.46 27.14
C ALA A 647 -4.09 -34.99 26.90
N THR A 648 -3.43 -35.41 25.83
CA THR A 648 -3.19 -36.83 25.52
C THR A 648 -1.82 -37.26 26.04
N SER A 649 -1.52 -38.57 26.04
CA SER A 649 -0.20 -39.09 26.42
C SER A 649 0.96 -38.55 25.56
N ASP A 650 0.64 -37.98 24.38
CA ASP A 650 1.60 -37.38 23.45
C ASP A 650 1.84 -35.87 23.68
N ASP A 651 1.10 -35.23 24.59
CA ASP A 651 1.18 -33.79 24.85
C ASP A 651 2.25 -33.42 25.89
N ILE A 652 2.85 -32.24 25.72
CA ILE A 652 3.80 -31.67 26.67
C ILE A 652 3.00 -30.80 27.66
N ILE A 653 3.03 -31.09 28.95
CA ILE A 653 2.45 -30.23 30.00
C ILE A 653 3.55 -29.35 30.57
N LEU A 654 3.36 -28.03 30.58
CA LEU A 654 4.35 -27.09 31.10
C LEU A 654 4.20 -26.97 32.64
N PRO A 655 5.30 -26.99 33.43
CA PRO A 655 5.20 -26.97 34.89
C PRO A 655 4.63 -25.62 35.41
N PRO A 656 3.71 -25.64 36.41
CA PRO A 656 2.95 -24.46 36.87
C PRO A 656 3.82 -23.28 37.30
N SER A 657 4.97 -23.55 37.93
CA SER A 657 5.91 -22.57 38.47
C SER A 657 6.74 -21.82 37.41
N SER A 658 6.65 -22.21 36.13
CA SER A 658 7.46 -21.64 35.05
C SER A 658 6.69 -20.81 34.02
N ALA A 659 5.36 -20.96 33.95
CA ALA A 659 4.54 -20.43 32.86
C ALA A 659 3.74 -19.17 33.23
N LEU A 660 3.25 -19.05 34.47
CA LEU A 660 2.35 -17.99 34.92
C LEU A 660 2.97 -16.98 35.90
N SER A 661 4.14 -17.30 36.49
CA SER A 661 4.74 -16.56 37.62
C SER A 661 5.96 -15.71 37.29
N MET A 662 6.46 -15.73 36.05
CA MET A 662 7.66 -14.98 35.67
C MET A 662 7.32 -13.54 35.27
N SER A 663 8.04 -12.56 35.81
CA SER A 663 8.01 -11.20 35.27
C SER A 663 8.55 -11.23 33.84
N PHE A 664 7.71 -10.83 32.88
CA PHE A 664 8.06 -10.78 31.47
C PHE A 664 8.01 -9.34 30.99
N SER A 665 9.10 -8.89 30.37
CA SER A 665 9.16 -7.60 29.68
C SER A 665 8.92 -7.83 28.19
N GLY A 666 7.65 -7.74 27.78
CA GLY A 666 7.21 -7.91 26.40
C GLY A 666 5.69 -7.96 26.27
N HIS A 667 5.18 -8.50 25.17
CA HIS A 667 3.76 -8.62 24.86
C HIS A 667 3.30 -10.08 24.90
N VAL A 668 2.08 -10.30 25.40
CA VAL A 668 1.37 -11.58 25.37
C VAL A 668 0.20 -11.46 24.41
N ILE A 669 0.17 -12.35 23.43
CA ILE A 669 -0.89 -12.47 22.44
C ILE A 669 -1.59 -13.80 22.62
N VAL A 670 -2.91 -13.78 22.74
CA VAL A 670 -3.75 -14.97 22.79
C VAL A 670 -4.68 -14.96 21.58
N THR A 671 -4.67 -16.07 20.84
CA THR A 671 -5.47 -16.25 19.62
C THR A 671 -6.38 -17.45 19.74
N GLU A 672 -7.48 -17.44 18.98
CA GLU A 672 -8.34 -18.63 18.83
C GLU A 672 -7.51 -19.76 18.23
N LYS A 673 -7.54 -20.94 18.87
CA LYS A 673 -7.00 -22.15 18.28
C LYS A 673 -8.07 -22.75 17.37
N VAL A 674 -7.70 -22.96 16.11
CA VAL A 674 -8.58 -23.49 15.07
C VAL A 674 -8.21 -24.95 14.79
N ASP A 675 -9.23 -25.78 14.59
CA ASP A 675 -9.10 -27.22 14.41
C ASP A 675 -9.00 -27.58 12.92
N GLY A 676 -7.83 -28.07 12.50
CA GLY A 676 -7.53 -28.37 11.11
C GLY A 676 -6.27 -29.22 10.94
N ALA A 677 -5.73 -29.20 9.74
CA ALA A 677 -4.47 -29.83 9.41
C ALA A 677 -3.34 -28.79 9.36
N ASN A 678 -2.30 -28.98 10.18
CA ASN A 678 -1.11 -28.15 10.19
C ASN A 678 -0.52 -28.02 8.77
N MET A 679 -0.27 -26.80 8.33
CA MET A 679 0.21 -26.50 6.99
C MET A 679 1.33 -25.46 7.02
N GLY A 680 2.36 -25.66 6.19
CA GLY A 680 3.47 -24.74 6.01
C GLY A 680 3.77 -24.47 4.53
N PHE A 681 3.98 -23.20 4.17
CA PHE A 681 4.34 -22.77 2.82
C PHE A 681 5.73 -22.15 2.80
N SER A 682 6.57 -22.56 1.84
CA SER A 682 7.93 -22.02 1.64
C SER A 682 8.26 -21.97 0.14
N LEU A 683 9.33 -21.27 -0.26
CA LEU A 683 9.79 -21.29 -1.65
C LEU A 683 10.71 -22.48 -1.94
N SER A 684 10.72 -22.93 -3.19
CA SER A 684 11.78 -23.80 -3.70
C SER A 684 13.12 -23.08 -3.79
N SER A 685 14.22 -23.84 -3.81
CA SER A 685 15.61 -23.33 -3.86
C SER A 685 15.91 -22.43 -5.06
N ASP A 686 15.20 -22.64 -6.16
CA ASP A 686 15.27 -21.90 -7.41
C ASP A 686 14.20 -20.81 -7.55
N ARG A 687 13.34 -20.64 -6.53
CA ARG A 687 12.23 -19.69 -6.53
C ARG A 687 11.23 -19.93 -7.67
N SER A 688 11.11 -21.16 -8.17
CA SER A 688 10.17 -21.47 -9.27
C SER A 688 8.76 -21.83 -8.78
N ARG A 689 8.61 -22.30 -7.53
CA ARG A 689 7.31 -22.72 -6.99
C ARG A 689 7.19 -22.55 -5.47
N ILE A 690 5.95 -22.54 -5.01
CA ILE A 690 5.61 -22.75 -3.60
C ILE A 690 5.72 -24.24 -3.27
N VAL A 691 6.41 -24.56 -2.19
CA VAL A 691 6.52 -25.90 -1.61
C VAL A 691 5.64 -25.95 -0.36
N VAL A 692 4.75 -26.94 -0.32
CA VAL A 692 3.78 -27.11 0.75
C VAL A 692 4.13 -28.32 1.62
N GLN A 693 4.20 -28.11 2.93
CA GLN A 693 4.42 -29.16 3.92
C GLN A 693 3.23 -29.30 4.87
N ASN A 694 2.85 -30.53 5.16
CA ASN A 694 2.10 -30.87 6.36
C ASN A 694 3.12 -31.10 7.51
N ARG A 695 2.67 -31.55 8.67
CA ARG A 695 3.47 -31.75 9.90
C ARG A 695 4.74 -32.60 9.71
N SER A 696 4.75 -33.57 8.78
CA SER A 696 5.88 -34.52 8.65
C SER A 696 6.23 -34.93 7.22
N HIS A 697 5.51 -34.47 6.21
CA HIS A 697 5.78 -34.76 4.80
C HIS A 697 5.30 -33.60 3.92
N TYR A 698 5.84 -33.51 2.70
CA TYR A 698 5.35 -32.57 1.68
C TYR A 698 4.04 -33.08 1.09
N VAL A 699 3.13 -32.17 0.74
CA VAL A 699 1.79 -32.49 0.25
C VAL A 699 1.41 -31.66 -0.97
N ASN A 700 0.45 -32.16 -1.74
CA ASN A 700 -0.19 -31.54 -2.89
C ASN A 700 -1.64 -32.04 -3.02
N SER A 701 -2.36 -31.60 -4.05
CA SER A 701 -3.75 -32.02 -4.26
C SER A 701 -3.96 -33.53 -4.45
N SER A 702 -2.95 -34.26 -4.91
CA SER A 702 -2.99 -35.72 -5.08
C SER A 702 -2.64 -36.51 -3.82
N SER A 703 -2.18 -35.86 -2.75
CA SER A 703 -1.64 -36.55 -1.57
C SER A 703 -2.74 -37.20 -0.70
N HIS A 704 -3.88 -36.53 -0.54
CA HIS A 704 -5.02 -37.00 0.26
C HIS A 704 -6.28 -36.20 -0.10
N GLU A 705 -7.47 -36.75 0.10
CA GLU A 705 -8.74 -36.08 -0.26
C GLU A 705 -8.92 -34.71 0.42
N GLN A 706 -8.48 -34.59 1.68
CA GLN A 706 -8.46 -33.33 2.43
C GLN A 706 -7.65 -32.21 1.73
N PHE A 707 -6.71 -32.54 0.86
CA PHE A 707 -5.87 -31.58 0.13
C PHE A 707 -6.35 -31.33 -1.30
N LYS A 708 -7.48 -31.90 -1.74
CA LYS A 708 -7.96 -31.84 -3.12
C LYS A 708 -8.05 -30.42 -3.70
N LYS A 709 -8.30 -29.40 -2.87
CA LYS A 709 -8.38 -27.98 -3.26
C LYS A 709 -7.07 -27.19 -3.07
N LEU A 710 -6.01 -27.84 -2.58
CA LEU A 710 -4.77 -27.18 -2.18
C LEU A 710 -4.06 -26.51 -3.35
N ASP A 711 -3.84 -27.23 -4.47
CA ASP A 711 -3.07 -26.66 -5.59
C ASP A 711 -3.80 -25.47 -6.24
N LEU A 712 -5.14 -25.52 -6.31
CA LEU A 712 -5.97 -24.41 -6.77
C LEU A 712 -5.85 -23.20 -5.83
N TRP A 713 -5.85 -23.44 -4.52
CA TRP A 713 -5.65 -22.39 -3.51
C TRP A 713 -4.27 -21.76 -3.62
N VAL A 714 -3.22 -22.59 -3.76
CA VAL A 714 -1.83 -22.11 -3.93
C VAL A 714 -1.67 -21.27 -5.18
N GLU A 715 -2.30 -21.65 -6.29
CA GLU A 715 -2.23 -20.88 -7.53
C GLU A 715 -2.97 -19.54 -7.40
N HIS A 716 -4.14 -19.51 -6.76
CA HIS A 716 -4.89 -18.28 -6.50
C HIS A 716 -4.11 -17.29 -5.62
N HIS A 717 -3.37 -17.79 -4.62
CA HIS A 717 -2.56 -16.99 -3.70
C HIS A 717 -1.08 -16.93 -4.08
N ARG A 718 -0.71 -17.34 -5.30
CA ARG A 718 0.70 -17.53 -5.70
C ARG A 718 1.50 -16.25 -5.55
N GLU A 719 1.02 -15.16 -6.13
CA GLU A 719 1.71 -13.86 -6.12
C GLU A 719 1.88 -13.33 -4.70
N GLU A 720 0.84 -13.43 -3.87
CA GLU A 720 0.85 -13.03 -2.46
C GLU A 720 1.88 -13.84 -1.65
N LEU A 721 1.89 -15.17 -1.81
CA LEU A 721 2.85 -16.06 -1.15
C LEU A 721 4.28 -15.79 -1.61
N PHE A 722 4.49 -15.55 -2.91
CA PHE A 722 5.80 -15.17 -3.43
C PHE A 722 6.28 -13.86 -2.82
N GLN A 723 5.45 -12.81 -2.79
CA GLN A 723 5.82 -11.54 -2.17
C GLN A 723 6.13 -11.69 -0.67
N LEU A 724 5.37 -12.54 0.04
CA LEU A 724 5.54 -12.79 1.46
C LEU A 724 6.81 -13.59 1.78
N LEU A 725 7.14 -14.61 0.98
CA LEU A 725 8.22 -15.56 1.27
C LEU A 725 9.55 -15.17 0.60
N ASN A 726 9.51 -14.45 -0.52
CA ASN A 726 10.69 -14.07 -1.32
C ASN A 726 11.43 -12.83 -0.75
N ARG A 727 11.62 -12.80 0.58
CA ARG A 727 12.15 -11.62 1.29
C ARG A 727 13.66 -11.58 1.43
N ASP A 728 14.32 -12.72 1.24
CA ASP A 728 15.77 -12.85 1.33
C ASP A 728 16.35 -13.23 -0.04
N GLU A 729 17.23 -12.38 -0.56
CA GLU A 729 17.93 -12.55 -1.85
C GLU A 729 18.90 -13.75 -1.85
N TYR A 730 19.42 -14.13 -0.68
CA TYR A 730 20.47 -15.14 -0.50
C TYR A 730 19.94 -16.50 -0.03
N PHE A 731 18.75 -16.54 0.59
CA PHE A 731 18.16 -17.79 1.08
C PHE A 731 16.67 -17.90 0.72
N ALA A 732 16.39 -18.50 -0.44
CA ALA A 732 15.03 -18.66 -0.96
C ALA A 732 14.11 -19.39 0.02
N GLU A 733 14.57 -20.48 0.62
CA GLU A 733 13.78 -21.34 1.51
C GLU A 733 13.73 -20.83 2.96
N ARG A 734 14.23 -19.61 3.23
CA ARG A 734 14.41 -19.07 4.59
C ARG A 734 13.11 -19.02 5.40
N TYR A 735 12.03 -18.57 4.76
CA TYR A 735 10.77 -18.32 5.45
C TYR A 735 9.77 -19.46 5.23
N ILE A 736 9.03 -19.80 6.30
CA ILE A 736 7.91 -20.74 6.23
C ILE A 736 6.69 -20.09 6.87
N LEU A 737 5.63 -19.83 6.10
CA LEU A 737 4.34 -19.40 6.64
C LEU A 737 3.60 -20.62 7.18
N PHE A 738 3.31 -20.63 8.46
CA PHE A 738 2.53 -21.67 9.13
C PHE A 738 1.10 -21.24 9.39
N GLY A 739 0.19 -22.20 9.26
CA GLY A 739 -1.22 -22.03 9.52
C GLY A 739 -1.96 -23.36 9.61
N GLU A 740 -3.28 -23.27 9.66
CA GLU A 740 -4.18 -24.42 9.62
C GLU A 740 -4.90 -24.49 8.27
N TRP A 741 -4.89 -25.68 7.67
CA TRP A 741 -5.69 -26.03 6.50
C TRP A 741 -7.04 -26.59 6.96
N LEU A 742 -8.11 -25.97 6.46
CA LEU A 742 -9.46 -26.07 7.03
C LEU A 742 -10.49 -26.52 5.99
N TYR A 743 -10.05 -27.21 4.93
CA TYR A 743 -10.98 -27.76 3.94
C TYR A 743 -11.87 -28.85 4.55
N ALA A 744 -11.26 -29.79 5.26
CA ALA A 744 -11.93 -30.91 5.91
C ALA A 744 -12.41 -30.54 7.32
N THR A 745 -13.59 -31.01 7.71
CA THR A 745 -14.03 -31.04 9.10
C THR A 745 -13.25 -32.13 9.83
N HIS A 746 -12.52 -31.74 10.88
CA HIS A 746 -11.87 -32.67 11.80
C HIS A 746 -12.83 -32.99 12.95
N SER A 747 -12.76 -32.21 14.04
CA SER A 747 -13.66 -32.32 15.20
C SER A 747 -14.69 -31.18 15.22
N ILE A 748 -14.36 -29.99 14.71
CA ILE A 748 -15.28 -28.83 14.67
C ILE A 748 -15.81 -28.60 13.24
N PRO A 749 -17.14 -28.64 13.02
CA PRO A 749 -17.75 -28.38 11.72
C PRO A 749 -17.90 -26.88 11.49
N TYR A 750 -16.84 -26.24 11.00
CA TYR A 750 -16.88 -24.81 10.75
C TYR A 750 -17.85 -24.46 9.61
N THR A 751 -18.63 -23.39 9.78
CA THR A 751 -19.66 -22.97 8.81
C THR A 751 -19.38 -21.59 8.20
N ARG A 752 -18.49 -20.81 8.81
CA ARG A 752 -18.24 -19.40 8.47
C ARG A 752 -16.74 -19.07 8.42
N LEU A 753 -15.94 -19.93 7.79
CA LEU A 753 -14.52 -19.65 7.62
C LEU A 753 -14.29 -18.54 6.57
N PRO A 754 -13.34 -17.63 6.79
CA PRO A 754 -13.01 -16.61 5.79
C PRO A 754 -12.25 -17.19 4.59
N ASN A 755 -11.49 -18.27 4.80
CA ASN A 755 -10.71 -18.94 3.77
C ASN A 755 -10.42 -20.40 4.19
N ARG A 756 -9.98 -21.25 3.25
CA ARG A 756 -9.55 -22.65 3.46
C ARG A 756 -8.21 -22.78 4.19
N PHE A 757 -7.46 -21.70 4.32
CA PHE A 757 -6.24 -21.63 5.11
C PHE A 757 -6.27 -20.39 6.02
N MET A 758 -5.81 -20.55 7.27
CA MET A 758 -5.59 -19.43 8.18
C MET A 758 -4.18 -19.46 8.73
N ALA A 759 -3.43 -18.38 8.52
CA ALA A 759 -2.09 -18.21 9.03
C ALA A 759 -2.10 -17.99 10.55
N TYR A 760 -1.05 -18.43 11.25
CA TYR A 760 -0.87 -18.12 12.66
C TYR A 760 0.59 -17.79 13.05
N ASP A 761 1.60 -18.24 12.29
CA ASP A 761 3.01 -17.98 12.59
C ASP A 761 3.85 -17.92 11.30
N LEU A 762 4.98 -17.20 11.35
CA LEU A 762 5.98 -17.17 10.28
C LEU A 762 7.33 -17.54 10.87
N TYR A 763 7.97 -18.57 10.32
CA TYR A 763 9.24 -19.09 10.81
C TYR A 763 10.41 -18.64 9.95
N ASP A 764 11.51 -18.21 10.59
CA ASP A 764 12.76 -17.81 9.96
C ASP A 764 13.85 -18.85 10.24
N ARG A 765 14.21 -19.63 9.21
CA ARG A 765 15.25 -20.67 9.29
C ARG A 765 16.64 -20.12 9.58
N SER A 766 16.93 -18.88 9.16
CA SER A 766 18.27 -18.29 9.34
C SER A 766 18.54 -17.95 10.80
N THR A 767 17.51 -17.48 11.50
CA THR A 767 17.60 -17.11 12.92
C THR A 767 17.08 -18.18 13.87
N ASP A 768 16.43 -19.23 13.37
CA ASP A 768 15.79 -20.31 14.15
C ASP A 768 14.73 -19.75 15.12
N THR A 769 13.90 -18.83 14.62
CA THR A 769 12.88 -18.13 15.45
C THR A 769 11.59 -17.90 14.68
N PHE A 770 10.48 -17.76 15.41
CA PHE A 770 9.22 -17.28 14.86
C PHE A 770 9.12 -15.77 14.96
N VAL A 771 8.54 -15.15 13.93
CA VAL A 771 8.25 -13.71 13.85
C VAL A 771 7.06 -13.37 14.74
N ASP A 772 7.09 -12.21 15.41
CA ASP A 772 5.98 -11.75 16.26
C ASP A 772 4.68 -11.46 15.50
N ARG A 773 3.57 -11.36 16.23
CA ARG A 773 2.24 -11.16 15.66
C ARG A 773 2.13 -9.86 14.89
N GLN A 774 2.67 -8.77 15.44
CA GLN A 774 2.58 -7.45 14.82
C GLN A 774 3.26 -7.45 13.45
N THR A 775 4.49 -7.99 13.36
CA THR A 775 5.20 -8.06 12.08
C THR A 775 4.46 -8.96 11.09
N LEU A 776 3.95 -10.12 11.54
CA LEU A 776 3.18 -11.02 10.67
C LEU A 776 1.89 -10.37 10.15
N GLN A 777 1.18 -9.61 10.99
CA GLN A 777 -0.01 -8.86 10.59
C GLN A 777 0.31 -7.85 9.49
N VAL A 778 1.32 -7.00 9.69
CA VAL A 778 1.77 -6.02 8.69
C VAL A 778 2.14 -6.68 7.35
N LEU A 779 2.70 -7.89 7.40
CA LEU A 779 3.04 -8.65 6.20
C LEU A 779 1.81 -9.22 5.47
N LEU A 780 0.76 -9.61 6.20
CA LEU A 780 -0.44 -10.22 5.64
C LEU A 780 -1.56 -9.21 5.33
N ASP A 781 -1.53 -7.99 5.88
CA ASP A 781 -2.51 -6.92 5.61
C ASP A 781 -2.62 -6.54 4.12
N ARG A 782 -1.60 -6.89 3.32
CA ARG A 782 -1.56 -6.68 1.87
C ARG A 782 -1.96 -7.91 1.06
N THR A 783 -2.47 -8.94 1.73
CA THR A 783 -2.85 -10.22 1.13
C THR A 783 -4.29 -10.57 1.50
N THR A 784 -4.90 -11.46 0.74
CA THR A 784 -6.21 -12.05 1.05
C THR A 784 -6.11 -13.24 2.01
N ILE A 785 -4.91 -13.55 2.52
CA ILE A 785 -4.66 -14.66 3.45
C ILE A 785 -5.01 -14.22 4.88
N PRO A 786 -6.04 -14.82 5.51
CA PRO A 786 -6.47 -14.42 6.85
C PRO A 786 -5.53 -14.92 7.94
N LEU A 787 -5.43 -14.12 9.01
CA LEU A 787 -4.78 -14.50 10.26
C LEU A 787 -5.81 -15.00 11.28
N VAL A 788 -5.39 -15.95 12.12
CA VAL A 788 -6.19 -16.35 13.30
C VAL A 788 -6.54 -15.14 14.18
N PRO A 789 -7.76 -15.07 14.73
CA PRO A 789 -8.25 -13.88 15.42
C PRO A 789 -7.62 -13.75 16.82
N ILE A 790 -7.27 -12.52 17.19
CA ILE A 790 -6.83 -12.18 18.55
C ILE A 790 -8.04 -12.21 19.48
N MET A 791 -7.87 -12.90 20.61
CA MET A 791 -8.83 -12.94 21.72
C MET A 791 -8.34 -12.10 22.90
N TYR A 792 -7.03 -11.93 23.06
CA TYR A 792 -6.43 -11.03 24.06
C TYR A 792 -5.04 -10.56 23.65
N GLU A 793 -4.75 -9.32 24.02
CA GLU A 793 -3.45 -8.68 23.90
C GLU A 793 -3.16 -7.91 25.19
N GLY A 794 -1.95 -8.04 25.73
CA GLY A 794 -1.54 -7.34 26.93
C GLY A 794 -0.08 -7.54 27.28
N HIS A 795 0.39 -6.87 28.34
CA HIS A 795 1.78 -6.94 28.80
C HIS A 795 2.03 -8.05 29.83
N THR A 796 0.96 -8.68 30.32
CA THR A 796 1.02 -9.76 31.30
C THR A 796 0.23 -10.96 30.79
N ILE A 797 0.60 -12.16 31.24
CA ILE A 797 -0.18 -13.35 30.93
C ILE A 797 -1.56 -13.26 31.61
N PRO A 798 -2.65 -13.65 30.93
CA PRO A 798 -3.95 -13.82 31.57
C PRO A 798 -3.89 -14.77 32.76
N SER A 799 -4.67 -14.50 33.81
CA SER A 799 -4.82 -15.43 34.93
C SER A 799 -5.38 -16.77 34.46
N GLU A 800 -5.17 -17.82 35.25
CA GLU A 800 -5.71 -19.16 34.97
C GLU A 800 -7.24 -19.12 34.73
N GLU A 801 -7.98 -18.41 35.58
CA GLU A 801 -9.44 -18.22 35.41
C GLU A 801 -9.79 -17.54 34.08
N LYS A 802 -9.00 -16.53 33.68
CA LYS A 802 -9.23 -15.82 32.41
C LYS A 802 -8.97 -16.73 31.21
N LEU A 803 -7.93 -17.57 31.24
CA LEU A 803 -7.67 -18.58 30.20
C LEU A 803 -8.78 -19.64 30.15
N LYS A 804 -9.26 -20.11 31.31
CA LYS A 804 -10.40 -21.03 31.40
C LYS A 804 -11.67 -20.41 30.80
N ASN A 805 -11.94 -19.14 31.06
CA ASN A 805 -13.10 -18.44 30.49
C ASN A 805 -12.96 -18.23 28.97
N MET A 806 -11.75 -17.95 28.47
CA MET A 806 -11.51 -17.77 27.03
C MET A 806 -11.86 -19.03 26.22
N VAL A 807 -11.52 -20.22 26.72
CA VAL A 807 -11.85 -21.47 26.00
C VAL A 807 -13.35 -21.82 26.03
N GLN A 808 -14.14 -21.11 26.85
CA GLN A 808 -15.61 -21.24 26.86
C GLN A 808 -16.31 -20.26 25.91
N GLN A 809 -15.57 -19.30 25.32
CA GLN A 809 -16.16 -18.31 24.42
C GLN A 809 -16.63 -18.94 23.11
N PRO A 810 -17.67 -18.38 22.47
CA PRO A 810 -18.09 -18.80 21.13
C PRO A 810 -16.97 -18.53 20.11
N SER A 811 -16.78 -19.48 19.19
CA SER A 811 -15.89 -19.33 18.05
C SER A 811 -16.44 -18.30 17.06
N LYS A 812 -15.55 -17.61 16.37
CA LYS A 812 -15.96 -16.70 15.28
C LYS A 812 -16.47 -17.46 14.04
N PHE A 813 -16.20 -18.76 13.93
CA PHE A 813 -16.32 -19.51 12.68
C PHE A 813 -17.45 -20.54 12.64
N TYR A 814 -18.14 -20.78 13.77
CA TYR A 814 -19.32 -21.68 13.85
C TYR A 814 -20.14 -21.44 15.12
N ASP A 815 -21.30 -22.08 15.23
CA ASP A 815 -22.24 -21.94 16.35
C ASP A 815 -21.88 -22.85 17.54
N GLY A 816 -20.67 -22.67 18.07
CA GLY A 816 -20.19 -23.38 19.25
C GLY A 816 -18.93 -22.76 19.85
N ARG A 817 -18.38 -23.41 20.88
CA ARG A 817 -17.19 -22.90 21.61
C ARG A 817 -15.92 -23.04 20.78
N VAL A 818 -14.92 -22.21 21.04
CA VAL A 818 -13.57 -22.40 20.47
C VAL A 818 -13.00 -23.78 20.83
N GLU A 819 -12.07 -24.32 20.04
CA GLU A 819 -11.30 -25.52 20.43
C GLU A 819 -10.50 -25.22 21.70
N GLY A 820 -9.86 -24.07 21.70
CA GLY A 820 -8.95 -23.63 22.72
C GLY A 820 -8.33 -22.29 22.34
N VAL A 821 -7.24 -21.96 23.03
CA VAL A 821 -6.45 -20.77 22.77
C VAL A 821 -4.98 -21.12 22.59
N TYR A 822 -4.33 -20.36 21.70
CA TYR A 822 -2.89 -20.39 21.50
C TYR A 822 -2.28 -19.09 22.03
N VAL A 823 -1.28 -19.22 22.89
CA VAL A 823 -0.67 -18.14 23.66
C VAL A 823 0.78 -17.95 23.21
N LYS A 824 1.16 -16.71 22.88
CA LYS A 824 2.52 -16.33 22.49
C LYS A 824 3.06 -15.24 23.40
N TRP A 825 4.33 -15.37 23.79
CA TRP A 825 5.11 -14.32 24.42
C TRP A 825 6.08 -13.76 23.40
N GLU A 826 5.98 -12.47 23.15
CA GLU A 826 6.65 -11.80 22.05
C GLU A 826 7.48 -10.63 22.59
N SER A 827 8.71 -10.50 22.08
CA SER A 827 9.57 -9.35 22.38
C SER A 827 10.61 -9.20 21.28
N GLY A 828 11.00 -7.95 20.99
CA GLY A 828 12.05 -7.67 20.02
C GLY A 828 11.80 -8.15 18.60
N GLY A 829 10.55 -8.32 18.16
CA GLY A 829 10.23 -8.75 16.79
C GLY A 829 10.01 -10.26 16.65
N LYS A 830 10.07 -11.01 17.75
CA LYS A 830 10.14 -12.48 17.75
C LYS A 830 9.24 -13.09 18.81
N VAL A 831 8.79 -14.31 18.57
CA VAL A 831 8.13 -15.15 19.56
C VAL A 831 9.19 -15.87 20.39
N LEU A 832 9.16 -15.65 21.70
CA LEU A 832 10.09 -16.24 22.67
C LEU A 832 9.56 -17.54 23.27
N ARG A 833 8.25 -17.60 23.54
CA ARG A 833 7.58 -18.76 24.13
C ARG A 833 6.18 -18.92 23.55
N ARG A 834 5.69 -20.16 23.55
CA ARG A 834 4.37 -20.55 23.06
C ARG A 834 3.73 -21.53 24.04
N GLY A 835 2.41 -21.48 24.13
CA GLY A 835 1.61 -22.39 24.94
C GLY A 835 0.19 -22.54 24.36
N LYS A 836 -0.53 -23.57 24.79
CA LYS A 836 -1.94 -23.77 24.44
C LYS A 836 -2.78 -24.08 25.68
N VAL A 837 -4.07 -23.79 25.60
CA VAL A 837 -5.09 -24.31 26.51
C VAL A 837 -6.22 -24.83 25.64
N VAL A 838 -6.64 -26.07 25.85
CA VAL A 838 -7.69 -26.72 25.06
C VAL A 838 -8.84 -27.06 26.01
N ARG A 839 -10.09 -26.88 25.57
CA ARG A 839 -11.25 -27.17 26.42
C ARG A 839 -11.35 -28.67 26.73
N SER A 840 -11.87 -29.00 27.91
CA SER A 840 -11.89 -30.34 28.50
C SER A 840 -12.63 -31.41 27.67
N ASP A 841 -13.68 -31.02 26.96
CA ASP A 841 -14.55 -31.91 26.18
C ASP A 841 -14.11 -32.04 24.71
N PHE A 842 -13.00 -31.42 24.32
CA PHE A 842 -12.48 -31.53 22.96
C PHE A 842 -11.71 -32.84 22.78
N ILE A 843 -12.16 -33.65 21.83
CA ILE A 843 -11.50 -34.91 21.46
C ILE A 843 -10.67 -34.67 20.20
N ALA A 844 -9.34 -34.80 20.32
CA ALA A 844 -8.42 -34.75 19.18
C ALA A 844 -8.60 -35.98 18.29
N GLY A 845 -9.09 -35.78 17.07
CA GLY A 845 -9.70 -36.80 16.21
C GLY A 845 -8.81 -37.88 15.59
N ASN A 846 -7.74 -38.36 16.23
CA ASN A 846 -6.77 -39.23 15.55
C ASN A 846 -7.32 -40.58 15.02
N GLU A 847 -8.47 -41.10 15.49
CA GLU A 847 -9.04 -42.36 14.98
C GLU A 847 -10.41 -42.24 14.28
N HIS A 848 -11.10 -41.10 14.38
CA HIS A 848 -12.53 -41.01 14.01
C HIS A 848 -12.84 -40.33 12.67
N TRP A 849 -11.99 -39.44 12.15
CA TRP A 849 -12.27 -38.73 10.89
C TRP A 849 -11.71 -39.43 9.64
N SER A 850 -10.56 -40.11 9.74
CA SER A 850 -9.94 -40.84 8.62
C SER A 850 -10.75 -42.06 8.16
N ARG A 851 -11.74 -42.49 8.96
CA ARG A 851 -12.68 -43.60 8.68
C ARG A 851 -14.08 -43.13 8.27
N LYS A 852 -14.36 -41.82 8.29
CA LYS A 852 -15.65 -41.23 7.87
C LYS A 852 -15.50 -40.60 6.47
N ASN A 853 -16.60 -40.51 5.73
CA ASN A 853 -16.63 -39.73 4.49
C ASN A 853 -16.22 -38.28 4.79
N LEU A 854 -15.38 -37.71 3.92
CA LEU A 854 -14.88 -36.34 4.07
C LEU A 854 -16.05 -35.34 4.14
N GLN A 855 -16.18 -34.64 5.25
CA GLN A 855 -17.07 -33.49 5.37
C GLN A 855 -16.27 -32.20 5.12
N VAL A 856 -16.83 -31.30 4.32
CA VAL A 856 -16.18 -30.03 3.93
C VAL A 856 -16.71 -28.91 4.83
N ASN A 857 -15.82 -28.09 5.38
CA ASN A 857 -16.24 -26.91 6.16
C ASN A 857 -16.88 -25.83 5.26
N GLY A 858 -17.75 -24.99 5.81
CA GLY A 858 -18.38 -23.86 5.13
C GLY A 858 -17.51 -22.59 5.09
N LEU A 859 -17.70 -21.77 4.05
CA LEU A 859 -17.04 -20.47 3.87
C LEU A 859 -18.06 -19.32 4.00
N VAL A 860 -17.63 -18.14 4.47
CA VAL A 860 -18.47 -16.93 4.50
C VAL A 860 -18.82 -16.52 3.06
N GLY A 861 -20.11 -16.24 2.80
CA GLY A 861 -20.57 -15.67 1.52
C GLY A 861 -20.73 -16.65 0.36
N VAL A 862 -20.53 -17.96 0.59
CA VAL A 862 -20.87 -19.01 -0.36
C VAL A 862 -22.09 -19.74 0.20
N SER A 863 -23.28 -19.45 -0.34
CA SER A 863 -24.42 -20.37 -0.17
C SER A 863 -24.12 -21.60 -0.99
N ASP A 864 -24.04 -22.77 -0.35
CA ASP A 864 -23.86 -24.07 -1.03
C ASP A 864 -24.92 -24.31 -2.12
#